data_AF-A0A7X0RG95-F1
#
_entry.id   AF-A0A7X0RG95-F1
#
_cell.length_a   1.000
_cell.length_b   1.000
_cell.length_c   1.000
_cell.angle_alpha   90.00
_cell.angle_beta   90.00
_cell.angle_gamma   90.00
#
_symmetry.space_group_name_H-M   'P 1'
#
loop_
_entity.id
_entity.type
_entity.pdbx_description
1 polymer ?
#
loop_
_entity_poly.entity_id
_entity_poly.type
_entity_poly.pdbx_seq_one_letter_code
_entity_poly.pdbx_strand_id
1 'polypeptide(L)'
;MTAKQAHPRPLPVVDVDQAFPAMTAGAPAAPVGVTALDQGPAVRTALRNVLGVRSREEDPKAFVDALTAAFRLVRVEGHVESQFVPRGYAVQADLGAVSGGQASLYRRATIARGEILRILDGLTALRSDADADDMESYRVIVRNGVQSLVDELGSPGGPRVAMVDSYFTGLVGTGPVVADTVGGQLGALRERFGLVDDNVNTIEEEGRRTSFWTLVDLVADLRDAWNRQRPAFSGAGGSGFLGTELILVSRLMEAASDQVEELEAVLDSVLISASERRTVLLDEETNLTLDGLLGWLAAFLADEGRRLAQDAGRDGIVAALAPTAVTLADTFRRYLADALVPPRPRGRGVPLRYLPTSCCQRWPAGMYAARVQIAVSGLCRLLTELARRAQRIGRWAGVVLIDITVSEVALHADDEDETRVANVEFRGLNLRPTYVPAFVPRGQQLRAGGCDLDSADPDDLVLPLDGTTTADEESISALFRFADIAPILGEAGIEITPQGAMLPASDAPVAVVNSETGRVVHAPAPVTWPRLYAADDPRRVDWHPDEVDPPDKVTKKDRKASRAAAERMRVLNAVLADLGRRAEQEAAEAEARRVTMDALLEQRLVTRLELDAEHTRLEAAHTKAPKDRKRPYATKMREVREERDRLEDEERLLTVSRDAADRESRAAAQWADSLRAATADTDDLERYLADHLAWVTAAHDEEGY
;
A
#
# COMPACT_ATOMS: atom_id res chain seq x y z
N MET A 1 -10.56 -52.61 -37.25
CA MET A 1 -11.78 -51.86 -36.87
C MET A 1 -11.38 -50.88 -35.78
N THR A 2 -11.07 -49.65 -36.17
CA THR A 2 -10.50 -48.59 -35.33
C THR A 2 -11.61 -47.67 -34.83
N ALA A 3 -11.73 -47.53 -33.51
CA ALA A 3 -12.65 -46.60 -32.86
C ALA A 3 -12.13 -45.17 -33.02
N LYS A 4 -12.98 -44.31 -33.59
CA LYS A 4 -12.68 -42.92 -33.94
C LYS A 4 -13.00 -42.02 -32.73
N GLN A 5 -11.97 -41.43 -32.12
CA GLN A 5 -12.13 -40.38 -31.11
C GLN A 5 -12.77 -39.14 -31.76
N ALA A 6 -13.89 -38.68 -31.18
CA ALA A 6 -14.54 -37.44 -31.57
C ALA A 6 -14.02 -36.30 -30.68
N HIS A 7 -13.35 -35.32 -31.30
CA HIS A 7 -13.02 -34.06 -30.63
C HIS A 7 -14.30 -33.23 -30.41
N PRO A 8 -14.48 -32.60 -29.23
CA PRO A 8 -15.56 -31.65 -29.01
C PRO A 8 -15.29 -30.38 -29.84
N ARG A 9 -16.22 -30.05 -30.73
CA ARG A 9 -16.20 -28.78 -31.46
C ARG A 9 -16.45 -27.63 -30.46
N PRO A 10 -15.68 -26.52 -30.52
CA PRO A 10 -16.03 -25.31 -29.79
C PRO A 10 -17.34 -24.76 -30.36
N LEU A 11 -18.39 -24.70 -29.53
CA LEU A 11 -19.59 -23.96 -29.86
C LEU A 11 -19.23 -22.46 -29.84
N PRO A 12 -19.63 -21.69 -30.86
CA PRO A 12 -19.45 -20.24 -30.82
C PRO A 12 -20.28 -19.66 -29.67
N VAL A 13 -19.62 -18.93 -28.77
CA VAL A 13 -20.27 -18.08 -27.78
C VAL A 13 -21.04 -17.02 -28.56
N VAL A 14 -22.36 -17.13 -28.56
CA VAL A 14 -23.23 -16.06 -29.06
C VAL A 14 -23.41 -15.08 -27.91
N ASP A 15 -22.71 -13.96 -27.96
CA ASP A 15 -23.01 -12.78 -27.15
C ASP A 15 -24.40 -12.27 -27.58
N VAL A 16 -25.40 -12.46 -26.73
CA VAL A 16 -26.77 -11.94 -26.94
C VAL A 16 -26.92 -10.53 -26.34
N ASP A 17 -25.80 -9.86 -26.03
CA ASP A 17 -25.78 -8.47 -25.54
C ASP A 17 -25.33 -7.48 -26.62
N GLN A 18 -25.81 -7.64 -27.86
CA GLN A 18 -25.89 -6.49 -28.73
C GLN A 18 -27.01 -5.59 -28.22
N ALA A 19 -26.64 -4.37 -27.80
CA ALA A 19 -27.57 -3.31 -27.50
C ALA A 19 -28.62 -3.22 -28.60
N PHE A 20 -29.85 -3.63 -28.31
CA PHE A 20 -30.99 -3.34 -29.17
C PHE A 20 -31.04 -1.81 -29.32
N PRO A 21 -30.92 -1.26 -30.55
CA PRO A 21 -31.28 0.12 -30.76
C PRO A 21 -32.75 0.24 -30.37
N ALA A 22 -33.05 1.07 -29.38
CA ALA A 22 -34.41 1.35 -28.98
C ALA A 22 -35.19 1.82 -30.22
N MET A 23 -36.02 0.95 -30.78
CA MET A 23 -36.98 1.33 -31.81
C MET A 23 -38.16 2.01 -31.12
N THR A 24 -38.03 3.31 -30.88
CA THR A 24 -39.17 4.18 -30.59
C THR A 24 -39.88 4.50 -31.91
N ALA A 25 -40.98 3.81 -32.17
CA ALA A 25 -41.89 4.14 -33.27
C ALA A 25 -42.91 5.21 -32.83
N GLY A 26 -42.99 6.33 -33.56
CA GLY A 26 -44.24 7.10 -33.74
C GLY A 26 -44.37 8.46 -33.04
N ALA A 27 -43.87 9.52 -33.69
CA ALA A 27 -44.01 10.97 -33.43
C ALA A 27 -45.48 11.51 -33.53
N PRO A 28 -45.83 12.83 -33.37
CA PRO A 28 -44.95 14.01 -33.33
C PRO A 28 -45.30 15.16 -32.35
N ALA A 29 -44.28 15.92 -31.95
CA ALA A 29 -44.41 17.35 -31.68
C ALA A 29 -43.15 18.07 -32.22
N ALA A 30 -43.39 19.23 -32.83
CA ALA A 30 -42.50 20.01 -33.70
C ALA A 30 -41.16 20.45 -33.07
N PRO A 31 -40.13 20.78 -33.90
CA PRO A 31 -38.81 21.14 -33.42
C PRO A 31 -38.82 22.59 -32.92
N VAL A 32 -38.50 22.78 -31.64
CA VAL A 32 -38.15 24.10 -31.10
C VAL A 32 -36.63 24.25 -31.14
N GLY A 33 -36.22 25.40 -31.68
CA GLY A 33 -34.87 25.86 -31.99
C GLY A 33 -33.73 25.36 -31.10
N VAL A 34 -32.65 25.02 -31.79
CA VAL A 34 -31.28 25.03 -31.27
C VAL A 34 -31.00 26.44 -30.73
N THR A 35 -31.18 26.64 -29.44
CA THR A 35 -30.64 27.79 -28.70
C THR A 35 -29.53 27.29 -27.80
N ALA A 36 -28.33 27.81 -28.06
CA ALA A 36 -27.15 27.90 -27.19
C ALA A 36 -26.72 26.62 -26.46
N LEU A 37 -25.49 26.19 -26.75
CA LEU A 37 -24.66 25.31 -25.92
C LEU A 37 -25.03 25.47 -24.43
N ASP A 38 -25.58 24.42 -23.83
CA ASP A 38 -25.74 24.34 -22.38
C ASP A 38 -24.33 24.27 -21.77
N GLN A 39 -23.72 25.44 -21.57
CA GLN A 39 -22.41 25.58 -20.95
C GLN A 39 -22.48 25.38 -19.43
N GLY A 40 -23.66 25.14 -18.86
CA GLY A 40 -23.86 24.95 -17.43
C GLY A 40 -22.93 23.92 -16.80
N PRO A 41 -22.73 22.73 -17.39
CA PRO A 41 -21.76 21.74 -16.89
C PRO A 41 -20.30 22.22 -16.98
N ALA A 42 -19.91 22.86 -18.09
CA ALA A 42 -18.54 23.33 -18.30
C ALA A 42 -18.18 24.50 -17.36
N VAL A 43 -19.11 25.45 -17.19
CA VAL A 43 -18.98 26.58 -16.26
C VAL A 43 -18.94 26.09 -14.82
N ARG A 44 -19.78 25.11 -14.43
CA ARG A 44 -19.75 24.51 -13.09
C ARG A 44 -18.41 23.81 -12.81
N THR A 45 -17.86 23.10 -13.78
CA THR A 45 -16.53 22.47 -13.65
C THR A 45 -15.42 23.52 -13.55
N ALA A 46 -15.46 24.57 -14.36
CA ALA A 46 -14.50 25.66 -14.29
C ALA A 46 -14.55 26.41 -12.94
N LEU A 47 -15.76 26.71 -12.45
CA LEU A 47 -15.97 27.33 -11.14
C LEU A 47 -15.51 26.41 -10.01
N ARG A 48 -15.77 25.10 -10.09
CA ARG A 48 -15.27 24.11 -9.12
C ARG A 48 -13.74 24.08 -9.09
N ASN A 49 -13.10 24.14 -10.25
CA ASN A 49 -11.64 24.12 -10.38
C ASN A 49 -10.99 25.42 -9.84
N VAL A 50 -11.65 26.57 -10.00
CA VAL A 50 -11.13 27.87 -9.57
C VAL A 50 -11.44 28.19 -8.10
N LEU A 51 -12.66 27.87 -7.64
CA LEU A 51 -13.15 28.24 -6.31
C LEU A 51 -13.06 27.10 -5.29
N GLY A 52 -12.94 25.84 -5.72
CA GLY A 52 -12.89 24.66 -4.86
C GLY A 52 -14.23 24.31 -4.18
N VAL A 53 -15.32 25.00 -4.52
CA VAL A 53 -16.65 24.85 -3.91
C VAL A 53 -17.68 24.48 -4.98
N ARG A 54 -18.60 23.55 -4.68
CA ARG A 54 -19.80 23.34 -5.50
C ARG A 54 -20.76 24.50 -5.21
N SER A 55 -21.01 25.36 -6.21
CA SER A 55 -22.02 26.41 -6.09
C SER A 55 -23.40 25.78 -5.88
N ARG A 56 -23.92 25.84 -4.65
CA ARG A 56 -25.31 25.51 -4.35
C ARG A 56 -26.13 26.79 -4.51
N GLU A 57 -27.28 26.72 -5.17
CA GLU A 57 -28.21 27.87 -5.29
C GLU A 57 -28.66 28.39 -3.91
N GLU A 58 -28.59 27.54 -2.90
CA GLU A 58 -29.04 27.79 -1.53
C GLU A 58 -28.01 28.49 -0.63
N ASP A 59 -26.74 28.64 -1.05
CA ASP A 59 -25.69 29.27 -0.23
C ASP A 59 -24.83 30.29 -1.00
N PRO A 60 -25.37 31.51 -1.25
CA PRO A 60 -24.63 32.57 -1.92
C PRO A 60 -23.48 33.12 -1.07
N LYS A 61 -23.49 32.92 0.26
CA LYS A 61 -22.47 33.43 1.16
C LYS A 61 -21.19 32.62 1.02
N ALA A 62 -21.29 31.29 1.03
CA ALA A 62 -20.14 30.41 0.79
C ALA A 62 -19.47 30.68 -0.57
N PHE A 63 -20.24 31.02 -1.59
CA PHE A 63 -19.71 31.40 -2.90
C PHE A 63 -18.89 32.70 -2.85
N VAL A 64 -19.39 33.74 -2.19
CA VAL A 64 -18.69 35.03 -2.04
C VAL A 64 -17.43 34.88 -1.19
N ASP A 65 -17.49 34.10 -0.12
CA ASP A 65 -16.34 33.80 0.74
C ASP A 65 -15.27 33.02 -0.04
N ALA A 66 -15.67 32.04 -0.86
CA ALA A 66 -14.77 31.29 -1.73
C ALA A 66 -14.06 32.20 -2.75
N LEU A 67 -14.81 33.11 -3.38
CA LEU A 67 -14.31 34.06 -4.38
C LEU A 67 -13.35 35.08 -3.77
N THR A 68 -13.70 35.64 -2.60
CA THR A 68 -12.87 36.60 -1.87
C THR A 68 -11.55 35.98 -1.40
N ALA A 69 -11.55 34.69 -1.10
CA ALA A 69 -10.35 33.97 -0.71
C ALA A 69 -9.54 33.40 -1.88
N ALA A 70 -10.11 33.26 -3.09
CA ALA A 70 -9.38 32.85 -4.30
C ALA A 70 -8.67 34.02 -5.00
N PHE A 71 -9.17 35.24 -4.83
CA PHE A 71 -8.64 36.44 -5.48
C PHE A 71 -8.25 37.49 -4.46
N ARG A 72 -6.97 37.85 -4.41
CA ARG A 72 -6.49 38.96 -3.60
C ARG A 72 -6.47 40.23 -4.45
N LEU A 73 -7.15 41.27 -3.97
CA LEU A 73 -7.09 42.59 -4.58
C LEU A 73 -5.82 43.31 -4.11
N VAL A 74 -4.92 43.63 -5.04
CA VAL A 74 -3.67 44.37 -4.79
C VAL A 74 -3.74 45.70 -5.52
N ARG A 75 -3.39 46.79 -4.84
CA ARG A 75 -3.34 48.11 -5.47
C ARG A 75 -1.94 48.34 -6.03
N VAL A 76 -1.82 48.33 -7.35
CA VAL A 76 -0.58 48.57 -8.09
C VAL A 76 -0.77 49.86 -8.87
N GLU A 77 0.14 50.83 -8.72
CA GLU A 77 0.15 52.09 -9.50
C GLU A 77 -1.22 52.80 -9.60
N GLY A 78 -1.94 52.91 -8.49
CA GLY A 78 -3.20 53.67 -8.41
C GLY A 78 -4.45 52.97 -8.95
N HIS A 79 -4.35 51.73 -9.44
CA HIS A 79 -5.49 50.89 -9.81
C HIS A 79 -5.49 49.58 -9.02
N VAL A 80 -6.65 48.90 -8.97
CA VAL A 80 -6.81 47.65 -8.22
C VAL A 80 -6.72 46.50 -9.21
N GLU A 81 -5.71 45.65 -9.04
CA GLU A 81 -5.56 44.41 -9.79
C GLU A 81 -6.04 43.22 -8.94
N SER A 82 -6.74 42.26 -9.55
CA SER A 82 -7.09 40.99 -8.92
C SER A 82 -5.99 39.97 -9.19
N GLN A 83 -5.19 39.67 -8.19
CA GLN A 83 -4.20 38.60 -8.26
C GLN A 83 -4.88 37.30 -7.85
N PHE A 84 -4.96 36.33 -8.78
CA PHE A 84 -5.34 34.97 -8.43
C PHE A 84 -4.25 34.41 -7.52
N VAL A 85 -4.61 34.15 -6.27
CA VAL A 85 -3.75 33.42 -5.36
C VAL A 85 -4.20 31.98 -5.51
N PRO A 86 -3.45 31.12 -6.24
CA PRO A 86 -3.75 29.69 -6.21
C PRO A 86 -3.73 29.33 -4.74
N ARG A 87 -4.89 28.93 -4.19
CA ARG A 87 -4.94 28.52 -2.80
C ARG A 87 -3.87 27.45 -2.68
N GLY A 88 -2.82 27.74 -1.91
CA GLY A 88 -1.97 26.68 -1.40
C GLY A 88 -2.93 25.67 -0.80
N TYR A 89 -2.75 24.40 -1.12
CA TYR A 89 -3.64 23.29 -0.78
C TYR A 89 -3.88 23.10 0.74
N ALA A 90 -3.63 24.10 1.58
CA ALA A 90 -4.39 24.43 2.78
C ALA A 90 -5.85 24.79 2.40
N VAL A 91 -6.49 23.89 1.68
CA VAL A 91 -7.92 23.82 1.49
C VAL A 91 -8.48 23.60 2.89
N GLN A 92 -9.25 24.57 3.34
CA GLN A 92 -10.38 24.38 4.22
C GLN A 92 -11.26 23.35 3.52
N ALA A 93 -10.90 22.07 3.64
CA ALA A 93 -11.77 21.00 3.23
C ALA A 93 -12.88 21.06 4.27
N ASP A 94 -14.12 21.08 3.82
CA ASP A 94 -15.30 21.09 4.69
C ASP A 94 -15.33 19.90 5.68
N LEU A 95 -14.34 19.00 5.63
CA LEU A 95 -14.15 17.82 6.46
C LEU A 95 -12.68 17.59 6.90
N GLY A 96 -11.78 18.58 6.80
CA GLY A 96 -10.42 18.46 7.35
C GLY A 96 -9.33 19.09 6.48
N ALA A 97 -8.75 20.20 6.92
CA ALA A 97 -7.48 20.67 6.38
C ALA A 97 -6.36 19.67 6.70
N VAL A 98 -5.19 19.84 6.08
CA VAL A 98 -3.93 19.22 6.51
C VAL A 98 -3.86 19.30 8.04
N SER A 99 -3.98 18.17 8.74
CA SER A 99 -4.21 18.16 10.20
C SER A 99 -3.22 17.28 10.93
N GLY A 100 -3.00 17.56 12.22
CA GLY A 100 -2.14 16.77 13.09
C GLY A 100 -0.68 16.72 12.63
N GLY A 101 -0.12 15.51 12.57
CA GLY A 101 1.27 15.29 12.18
C GLY A 101 1.56 15.69 10.73
N GLN A 102 0.60 15.55 9.82
CA GLN A 102 0.75 16.04 8.45
C GLN A 102 1.01 17.56 8.41
N ALA A 103 0.27 18.34 9.20
CA ALA A 103 0.45 19.79 9.26
C ALA A 103 1.81 20.17 9.84
N SER A 104 2.22 19.44 10.89
CA SER A 104 3.54 19.61 11.51
C SER A 104 4.66 19.30 10.52
N LEU A 105 4.55 18.18 9.80
CA LEU A 105 5.54 17.74 8.81
C LEU A 105 5.59 18.69 7.61
N TYR A 106 4.44 19.06 7.04
CA TYR A 106 4.37 20.00 5.92
C TYR A 106 4.91 21.39 6.29
N ARG A 107 4.63 21.88 7.50
CA ARG A 107 5.18 23.16 8.00
C ARG A 107 6.70 23.07 8.12
N ARG A 108 7.22 21.99 8.72
CA ARG A 108 8.67 21.75 8.82
C ARG A 108 9.31 21.69 7.43
N ALA A 109 8.71 20.95 6.52
CA ALA A 109 9.16 20.81 5.13
C ALA A 109 9.16 22.15 4.39
N THR A 110 8.14 23.00 4.58
CA THR A 110 8.06 24.33 3.95
C THR A 110 9.18 25.26 4.45
N ILE A 111 9.46 25.25 5.75
CA ILE A 111 10.55 26.04 6.36
C ILE A 111 11.89 25.53 5.85
N ALA A 112 12.12 24.20 5.92
CA ALA A 112 13.34 23.57 5.45
C ALA A 112 13.57 23.81 3.96
N ARG A 113 12.53 23.73 3.11
CA ARG A 113 12.62 24.08 1.69
C ARG A 113 13.11 25.50 1.48
N GLY A 114 12.56 26.47 2.19
CA GLY A 114 13.00 27.86 2.07
C GLY A 114 14.50 28.03 2.32
N GLU A 115 15.00 27.35 3.35
CA GLU A 115 16.42 27.38 3.71
C GLU A 115 17.29 26.57 2.73
N ILE A 116 16.86 25.37 2.33
CA ILE A 116 17.54 24.53 1.34
C ILE A 116 17.71 25.30 0.02
N LEU A 117 16.65 25.96 -0.48
CA LEU A 117 16.71 26.72 -1.71
C LEU A 117 17.63 27.94 -1.60
N ARG A 118 17.60 28.65 -0.46
CA ARG A 118 18.50 29.77 -0.19
C ARG A 118 19.97 29.34 -0.21
N ILE A 119 20.28 28.21 0.41
CA ILE A 119 21.64 27.64 0.42
C ILE A 119 22.03 27.18 -0.99
N LEU A 120 21.14 26.48 -1.68
CA LEU A 120 21.37 25.95 -3.03
C LEU A 120 21.70 27.05 -4.03
N ASP A 121 20.97 28.18 -3.98
CA ASP A 121 21.21 29.33 -4.85
C ASP A 121 22.52 30.06 -4.51
N GLY A 122 22.97 29.98 -3.25
CA GLY A 122 24.23 30.55 -2.79
C GLY A 122 25.46 29.66 -2.97
N LEU A 123 25.28 28.38 -3.30
CA LEU A 123 26.38 27.42 -3.46
C LEU A 123 27.21 27.74 -4.70
N THR A 124 28.53 27.73 -4.56
CA THR A 124 29.51 27.92 -5.64
C THR A 124 30.48 26.75 -5.67
N ALA A 125 30.95 26.38 -6.85
CA ALA A 125 31.91 25.28 -6.99
C ALA A 125 33.27 25.64 -6.37
N LEU A 126 33.94 24.61 -5.84
CA LEU A 126 35.35 24.66 -5.41
C LEU A 126 36.29 24.31 -6.55
N ARG A 127 35.78 23.58 -7.55
CA ARG A 127 36.53 23.24 -8.75
C ARG A 127 36.74 24.44 -9.66
N SER A 128 37.96 24.60 -10.15
CA SER A 128 38.31 25.64 -11.12
C SER A 128 37.84 25.34 -12.54
N ASP A 129 37.53 24.08 -12.85
CA ASP A 129 37.05 23.59 -14.14
C ASP A 129 35.53 23.36 -14.20
N ALA A 130 34.78 23.89 -13.22
CA ALA A 130 33.33 23.72 -13.16
C ALA A 130 32.61 24.50 -14.27
N ASP A 131 31.78 23.82 -15.05
CA ASP A 131 30.91 24.43 -16.05
C ASP A 131 29.69 25.08 -15.38
N ALA A 132 29.43 26.35 -15.71
CA ALA A 132 28.32 27.11 -15.15
C ALA A 132 26.93 26.56 -15.55
N ASP A 133 26.81 26.01 -16.75
CA ASP A 133 25.55 25.46 -17.24
C ASP A 133 25.25 24.11 -16.57
N ASP A 134 26.28 23.28 -16.34
CA ASP A 134 26.15 22.06 -15.55
C ASP A 134 25.76 22.39 -14.11
N MET A 135 26.42 23.37 -13.49
CA MET A 135 26.10 23.79 -12.12
C MET A 135 24.63 24.20 -11.98
N GLU A 136 24.12 25.05 -12.89
CA GLU A 136 22.71 25.45 -12.82
C GLU A 136 21.77 24.29 -13.11
N SER A 137 22.14 23.38 -14.01
CA SER A 137 21.36 22.16 -14.28
C SER A 137 21.16 21.32 -13.02
N TYR A 138 22.23 21.09 -12.24
CA TYR A 138 22.13 20.37 -10.97
C TYR A 138 21.32 21.13 -9.91
N ARG A 139 21.44 22.47 -9.84
CA ARG A 139 20.59 23.28 -8.95
C ARG A 139 19.11 23.12 -9.31
N VAL A 140 18.77 23.17 -10.60
CA VAL A 140 17.38 22.99 -11.06
C VAL A 140 16.84 21.60 -10.67
N ILE A 141 17.64 20.55 -10.84
CA ILE A 141 17.25 19.18 -10.48
C ILE A 141 16.94 19.08 -8.98
N VAL A 142 17.85 19.55 -8.12
CA VAL A 142 17.66 19.51 -6.66
C VAL A 142 16.49 20.39 -6.24
N ARG A 143 16.36 21.59 -6.80
CA ARG A 143 15.25 22.53 -6.55
C ARG A 143 13.90 21.87 -6.86
N ASN A 144 13.78 21.22 -8.01
CA ASN A 144 12.56 20.52 -8.41
C ASN A 144 12.27 19.31 -7.51
N GLY A 145 13.30 18.56 -7.11
CA GLY A 145 13.16 17.42 -6.20
C GLY A 145 12.63 17.85 -4.82
N VAL A 146 13.22 18.89 -4.23
CA VAL A 146 12.78 19.43 -2.94
C VAL A 146 11.38 20.03 -3.03
N GLN A 147 11.07 20.75 -4.10
CA GLN A 147 9.73 21.31 -4.31
C GLN A 147 8.66 20.20 -4.41
N SER A 148 8.92 19.18 -5.22
CA SER A 148 8.00 18.04 -5.41
C SER A 148 7.77 17.27 -4.11
N LEU A 149 8.83 17.10 -3.30
CA LEU A 149 8.74 16.49 -1.98
C LEU A 149 7.79 17.28 -1.06
N VAL A 150 7.98 18.60 -0.95
CA VAL A 150 7.13 19.43 -0.08
C VAL A 150 5.68 19.46 -0.55
N ASP A 151 5.45 19.55 -1.85
CA ASP A 151 4.10 19.54 -2.42
C ASP A 151 3.38 18.21 -2.14
N GLU A 152 4.08 17.08 -2.22
CA GLU A 152 3.52 15.77 -1.88
C GLU A 152 3.20 15.64 -0.38
N LEU A 153 4.06 16.15 0.50
CA LEU A 153 3.78 16.20 1.95
C LEU A 153 2.53 17.03 2.28
N GLY A 154 2.23 18.02 1.46
CA GLY A 154 1.02 18.85 1.52
C GLY A 154 -0.20 18.26 0.84
N SER A 155 -0.12 17.05 0.27
CA SER A 155 -1.20 16.48 -0.54
C SER A 155 -2.49 16.25 0.29
N PRO A 156 -3.67 16.62 -0.26
CA PRO A 156 -4.94 16.45 0.45
C PRO A 156 -5.32 14.97 0.56
N GLY A 157 -5.60 14.52 1.78
CA GLY A 157 -5.80 13.11 2.10
C GLY A 157 -4.50 12.39 2.48
N GLY A 158 -3.43 13.15 2.73
CA GLY A 158 -2.14 12.65 3.22
C GLY A 158 -1.12 12.43 2.11
N PRO A 159 0.18 12.45 2.45
CA PRO A 159 1.24 12.11 1.52
C PRO A 159 1.13 10.66 1.03
N ARG A 160 1.37 10.44 -0.26
CA ARG A 160 1.49 9.09 -0.80
C ARG A 160 2.86 8.54 -0.41
N VAL A 161 2.86 7.55 0.49
CA VAL A 161 4.09 6.99 1.09
C VAL A 161 5.14 6.63 0.03
N ALA A 162 4.75 5.87 -0.99
CA ALA A 162 5.66 5.45 -2.05
C ALA A 162 6.26 6.63 -2.86
N MET A 163 5.49 7.71 -3.08
CA MET A 163 5.98 8.89 -3.80
C MET A 163 6.99 9.66 -2.97
N VAL A 164 6.69 9.88 -1.69
CA VAL A 164 7.60 10.56 -0.75
C VAL A 164 8.90 9.77 -0.61
N ASP A 165 8.81 8.45 -0.44
CA ASP A 165 9.96 7.55 -0.37
C ASP A 165 10.80 7.67 -1.66
N SER A 166 10.15 7.65 -2.83
CA SER A 166 10.84 7.82 -4.12
C SER A 166 11.53 9.18 -4.26
N TYR A 167 10.93 10.28 -3.76
CA TYR A 167 11.56 11.59 -3.80
C TYR A 167 12.77 11.67 -2.87
N PHE A 168 12.68 11.10 -1.66
CA PHE A 168 13.86 11.00 -0.78
C PHE A 168 14.95 10.14 -1.42
N THR A 169 14.62 8.95 -1.96
CA THR A 169 15.60 8.11 -2.66
C THR A 169 16.24 8.84 -3.85
N GLY A 170 15.48 9.63 -4.60
CA GLY A 170 16.03 10.46 -5.68
C GLY A 170 17.00 11.54 -5.17
N LEU A 171 16.66 12.22 -4.07
CA LEU A 171 17.45 13.30 -3.51
C LEU A 171 18.75 12.81 -2.84
N VAL A 172 18.66 11.80 -1.98
CA VAL A 172 19.78 11.36 -1.11
C VAL A 172 20.31 9.96 -1.41
N GLY A 173 19.66 9.19 -2.29
CA GLY A 173 19.98 7.79 -2.54
C GLY A 173 19.40 6.83 -1.50
N THR A 174 19.80 5.55 -1.57
CA THR A 174 19.36 4.48 -0.66
C THR A 174 20.23 4.38 0.61
N GLY A 175 21.44 4.92 0.57
CA GLY A 175 22.41 4.84 1.67
C GLY A 175 22.16 5.79 2.85
N PRO A 176 23.07 5.79 3.83
CA PRO A 176 23.05 6.75 4.94
C PRO A 176 23.21 8.18 4.40
N VAL A 177 22.46 9.12 5.00
CA VAL A 177 22.48 10.53 4.60
C VAL A 177 23.57 11.23 5.40
N VAL A 178 24.79 11.25 4.87
CA VAL A 178 25.93 11.96 5.44
C VAL A 178 26.55 12.81 4.34
N ALA A 179 26.90 14.08 4.60
CA ALA A 179 27.33 15.02 3.56
C ALA A 179 28.46 14.49 2.66
N ASP A 180 29.47 13.81 3.24
CA ASP A 180 30.62 13.29 2.50
C ASP A 180 30.31 12.01 1.69
N THR A 181 29.24 11.27 2.00
CA THR A 181 28.88 10.00 1.34
C THR A 181 27.46 9.96 0.77
N VAL A 182 26.72 11.09 0.83
CA VAL A 182 25.36 11.21 0.31
C VAL A 182 25.33 10.83 -1.17
N GLY A 183 24.34 10.02 -1.54
CA GLY A 183 24.09 9.59 -2.91
C GLY A 183 23.04 10.46 -3.60
N GLY A 184 22.43 9.91 -4.65
CA GLY A 184 21.34 10.57 -5.37
C GLY A 184 21.74 11.91 -5.99
N GLN A 185 20.77 12.82 -6.10
CA GLN A 185 20.98 14.15 -6.69
C GLN A 185 21.92 15.03 -5.86
N LEU A 186 21.91 14.92 -4.53
CA LEU A 186 22.82 15.67 -3.66
C LEU A 186 24.26 15.15 -3.75
N GLY A 187 24.45 13.84 -3.90
CA GLY A 187 25.77 13.25 -4.16
C GLY A 187 26.35 13.72 -5.50
N ALA A 188 25.53 13.70 -6.55
CA ALA A 188 25.95 14.21 -7.86
C ALA A 188 26.29 15.71 -7.81
N LEU A 189 25.52 16.52 -7.06
CA LEU A 189 25.81 17.93 -6.84
C LEU A 189 27.16 18.11 -6.12
N ARG A 190 27.43 17.33 -5.06
CA ARG A 190 28.72 17.36 -4.34
C ARG A 190 29.89 17.12 -5.29
N GLU A 191 29.82 16.06 -6.09
CA GLU A 191 30.90 15.64 -6.99
C GLU A 191 31.16 16.67 -8.09
N ARG A 192 30.09 17.25 -8.64
CA ARG A 192 30.18 18.24 -9.71
C ARG A 192 30.69 19.59 -9.24
N PHE A 193 30.25 20.04 -8.06
CA PHE A 193 30.76 21.27 -7.45
C PHE A 193 32.13 21.08 -6.79
N GLY A 194 32.57 19.82 -6.65
CA GLY A 194 33.81 19.46 -5.97
C GLY A 194 33.81 19.77 -4.48
N LEU A 195 32.66 19.62 -3.83
CA LEU A 195 32.44 19.93 -2.40
C LEU A 195 32.99 18.81 -1.50
N VAL A 196 34.23 18.39 -1.76
CA VAL A 196 34.98 17.38 -1.00
C VAL A 196 36.10 18.05 -0.22
N ASP A 197 36.55 17.41 0.87
CA ASP A 197 37.60 17.93 1.75
C ASP A 197 38.88 18.31 0.99
N ASP A 198 39.29 17.46 0.05
CA ASP A 198 40.52 17.63 -0.75
C ASP A 198 40.57 18.92 -1.58
N ASN A 199 39.41 19.55 -1.85
CA ASN A 199 39.33 20.78 -2.64
C ASN A 199 39.26 22.05 -1.78
N VAL A 200 39.29 21.94 -0.46
CA VAL A 200 39.21 23.09 0.46
C VAL A 200 40.62 23.58 0.80
N ASN A 201 40.98 24.77 0.32
CA ASN A 201 42.26 25.42 0.58
C ASN A 201 42.13 26.71 1.38
N THR A 202 40.97 27.39 1.32
CA THR A 202 40.72 28.64 2.05
C THR A 202 39.53 28.55 3.01
N ILE A 203 39.46 29.50 3.95
CA ILE A 203 38.37 29.61 4.92
C ILE A 203 37.03 29.87 4.21
N GLU A 204 37.04 30.63 3.11
CA GLU A 204 35.84 30.87 2.30
C GLU A 204 35.35 29.58 1.61
N GLU A 205 36.27 28.73 1.16
CA GLU A 205 35.96 27.43 0.57
C GLU A 205 35.40 26.45 1.61
N GLU A 206 35.96 26.48 2.83
CA GLU A 206 35.42 25.76 3.98
C GLU A 206 33.98 26.21 4.29
N GLY A 207 33.71 27.51 4.21
CA GLY A 207 32.35 28.07 4.36
C GLY A 207 31.36 27.56 3.30
N ARG A 208 31.81 27.37 2.05
CA ARG A 208 30.98 26.79 0.97
C ARG A 208 30.69 25.32 1.21
N ARG A 209 31.69 24.54 1.63
CA ARG A 209 31.50 23.13 1.99
C ARG A 209 30.57 22.99 3.19
N THR A 210 30.74 23.82 4.21
CA THR A 210 29.85 23.89 5.39
C THR A 210 28.40 24.21 4.99
N SER A 211 28.21 25.09 4.01
CA SER A 211 26.89 25.39 3.47
C SER A 211 26.25 24.16 2.83
N PHE A 212 27.02 23.38 2.06
CA PHE A 212 26.53 22.11 1.49
C PHE A 212 26.20 21.06 2.57
N TRP A 213 27.03 20.95 3.60
CA TRP A 213 26.75 20.06 4.74
C TRP A 213 25.41 20.42 5.40
N THR A 214 25.20 21.71 5.66
CA THR A 214 23.95 22.23 6.22
C THR A 214 22.75 21.86 5.33
N LEU A 215 22.90 21.93 4.00
CA LEU A 215 21.85 21.52 3.06
C LEU A 215 21.52 20.03 3.19
N VAL A 216 22.52 19.16 3.25
CA VAL A 216 22.33 17.71 3.40
C VAL A 216 21.65 17.38 4.73
N ASP A 217 22.08 18.02 5.82
CA ASP A 217 21.51 17.81 7.16
C ASP A 217 20.03 18.22 7.21
N LEU A 218 19.66 19.33 6.56
CA LEU A 218 18.25 19.74 6.45
C LEU A 218 17.38 18.70 5.73
N VAL A 219 17.92 18.04 4.70
CA VAL A 219 17.20 16.96 3.99
C VAL A 219 17.17 15.68 4.82
N ALA A 220 18.24 15.36 5.55
CA ALA A 220 18.30 14.22 6.48
C ALA A 220 17.25 14.37 7.58
N ASP A 221 17.18 15.54 8.22
CA ASP A 221 16.19 15.87 9.26
C ASP A 221 14.74 15.72 8.77
N LEU A 222 14.48 16.09 7.51
CA LEU A 222 13.17 15.87 6.89
C LEU A 222 12.89 14.39 6.65
N ARG A 223 13.87 13.61 6.19
CA ARG A 223 13.75 12.16 5.99
C ARG A 223 13.48 11.45 7.32
N ASP A 224 14.16 11.84 8.39
CA ASP A 224 13.96 11.25 9.72
C ASP A 224 12.62 11.65 10.34
N ALA A 225 12.18 12.89 10.12
CA ALA A 225 10.84 13.32 10.49
C ALA A 225 9.77 12.52 9.74
N TRP A 226 9.98 12.28 8.45
CA TRP A 226 9.11 11.46 7.62
C TRP A 226 9.07 10.01 8.11
N ASN A 227 10.23 9.35 8.27
CA ASN A 227 10.31 7.95 8.71
C ASN A 227 9.59 7.71 10.04
N ARG A 228 9.68 8.64 11.00
CA ARG A 228 8.95 8.57 12.27
C ARG A 228 7.44 8.67 12.13
N GLN A 229 6.94 9.44 11.16
CA GLN A 229 5.51 9.65 10.96
C GLN A 229 4.90 8.75 9.88
N ARG A 230 5.73 8.12 9.05
CA ARG A 230 5.34 7.21 7.95
C ARG A 230 4.36 6.12 8.40
N PRO A 231 4.52 5.45 9.56
CA PRO A 231 3.57 4.44 10.02
C PRO A 231 2.13 4.97 10.23
N ALA A 232 1.99 6.25 10.57
CA ALA A 232 0.68 6.89 10.74
C ALA A 232 -0.03 7.15 9.39
N PHE A 233 0.71 7.16 8.27
CA PHE A 233 0.16 7.34 6.93
C PHE A 233 -0.01 6.03 6.15
N SER A 234 0.67 4.94 6.56
CA SER A 234 0.55 3.62 5.92
C SER A 234 -0.71 2.85 6.33
N GLY A 235 -1.46 3.34 7.33
CA GLY A 235 -2.80 2.86 7.63
C GLY A 235 -2.89 1.75 8.69
N ALA A 236 -1.96 1.72 9.66
CA ALA A 236 -2.17 0.93 10.87
C ALA A 236 -3.44 1.43 11.61
N GLY A 237 -4.22 0.51 12.20
CA GLY A 237 -5.44 0.84 12.93
C GLY A 237 -5.21 1.97 13.95
N GLY A 238 -6.09 2.99 13.93
CA GLY A 238 -6.10 4.22 14.75
C GLY A 238 -4.79 4.95 15.08
N SER A 239 -3.74 4.75 14.29
CA SER A 239 -2.58 5.65 14.22
C SER A 239 -2.77 6.77 13.18
N GLY A 240 -3.81 6.67 12.33
CA GLY A 240 -4.13 7.64 11.29
C GLY A 240 -4.52 9.03 11.82
N PHE A 241 -4.07 10.08 11.14
CA PHE A 241 -4.51 11.44 11.43
C PHE A 241 -5.99 11.62 11.05
N LEU A 242 -6.80 12.08 12.00
CA LEU A 242 -8.25 12.22 11.84
C LEU A 242 -8.62 12.96 10.55
N GLY A 243 -8.06 14.15 10.31
CA GLY A 243 -8.42 14.92 9.12
C GLY A 243 -7.98 14.27 7.81
N THR A 244 -6.86 13.55 7.82
CA THR A 244 -6.38 12.79 6.65
C THR A 244 -7.37 11.68 6.28
N GLU A 245 -7.75 10.86 7.27
CA GLU A 245 -8.73 9.78 7.06
C GLU A 245 -10.11 10.33 6.69
N LEU A 246 -10.51 11.47 7.26
CA LEU A 246 -11.81 12.07 6.99
C LEU A 246 -11.96 12.58 5.54
N ILE A 247 -10.88 13.11 4.95
CA ILE A 247 -10.84 13.42 3.51
C ILE A 247 -11.04 12.16 2.67
N LEU A 248 -10.38 11.05 3.05
CA LEU A 248 -10.44 9.80 2.30
C LEU A 248 -11.83 9.16 2.39
N VAL A 249 -12.43 9.16 3.59
CA VAL A 249 -13.82 8.75 3.82
C VAL A 249 -14.78 9.62 2.99
N SER A 250 -14.60 10.94 2.96
CA SER A 250 -15.42 11.84 2.14
C SER A 250 -15.34 11.55 0.63
N ARG A 251 -14.13 11.29 0.12
CA ARG A 251 -13.92 10.89 -1.29
C ARG A 251 -14.55 9.53 -1.60
N LEU A 252 -14.47 8.56 -0.69
CA LEU A 252 -15.11 7.27 -0.83
C LEU A 252 -16.63 7.38 -0.82
N MET A 253 -17.20 8.26 0.03
CA MET A 253 -18.63 8.53 0.02
C MET A 253 -19.09 9.18 -1.30
N GLU A 254 -18.32 10.12 -1.86
CA GLU A 254 -18.62 10.71 -3.19
C GLU A 254 -18.59 9.63 -4.28
N ALA A 255 -17.53 8.83 -4.33
CA ALA A 255 -17.41 7.75 -5.32
C ALA A 255 -18.50 6.67 -5.16
N ALA A 256 -18.85 6.32 -3.92
CA ALA A 256 -19.91 5.35 -3.66
C ALA A 256 -21.29 5.92 -4.01
N SER A 257 -21.53 7.22 -3.76
CA SER A 257 -22.76 7.91 -4.15
C SER A 257 -22.94 7.90 -5.67
N ASP A 258 -21.89 8.27 -6.42
CA ASP A 258 -21.91 8.22 -7.90
C ASP A 258 -22.17 6.79 -8.40
N GLN A 259 -21.62 5.78 -7.71
CA GLN A 259 -21.83 4.37 -8.06
C GLN A 259 -23.25 3.87 -7.75
N VAL A 260 -23.94 4.43 -6.74
CA VAL A 260 -25.36 4.16 -6.47
C VAL A 260 -26.22 4.68 -7.62
N GLU A 261 -25.98 5.91 -8.07
CA GLU A 261 -26.68 6.49 -9.24
C GLU A 261 -26.43 5.66 -10.50
N GLU A 262 -25.20 5.20 -10.72
CA GLU A 262 -24.87 4.30 -11.82
C GLU A 262 -25.63 2.96 -11.71
N LEU A 263 -25.71 2.37 -10.51
CA LEU A 263 -26.46 1.13 -10.30
C LEU A 263 -27.94 1.31 -10.62
N GLU A 264 -28.56 2.42 -10.22
CA GLU A 264 -29.95 2.73 -10.58
C GLU A 264 -30.14 2.88 -12.09
N ALA A 265 -29.25 3.58 -12.76
CA ALA A 265 -29.27 3.72 -14.23
C ALA A 265 -29.10 2.35 -14.93
N VAL A 266 -28.23 1.49 -14.40
CA VAL A 266 -28.02 0.13 -14.90
C VAL A 266 -29.29 -0.73 -14.68
N LEU A 267 -29.97 -0.59 -13.54
CA LEU A 267 -31.23 -1.27 -13.26
C LEU A 267 -32.33 -0.81 -14.23
N ASP A 268 -32.45 0.49 -14.48
CA ASP A 268 -33.39 1.03 -15.47
C ASP A 268 -33.10 0.48 -16.88
N SER A 269 -31.82 0.33 -17.24
CA SER A 269 -31.44 -0.23 -18.55
C SER A 269 -31.83 -1.70 -18.73
N VAL A 270 -31.87 -2.50 -17.65
CA VAL A 270 -32.37 -3.90 -17.66
C VAL A 270 -33.89 -3.99 -17.44
N LEU A 271 -34.60 -2.88 -17.65
CA LEU A 271 -36.05 -2.76 -17.50
C LEU A 271 -36.57 -2.92 -16.07
N ILE A 272 -35.70 -2.85 -15.05
CA ILE A 272 -36.11 -2.84 -13.64
C ILE A 272 -36.32 -1.40 -13.20
N SER A 273 -37.53 -0.90 -13.48
CA SER A 273 -37.93 0.49 -13.18
C SER A 273 -37.97 0.80 -11.68
N ALA A 274 -37.97 2.08 -11.32
CA ALA A 274 -38.16 2.52 -9.94
C ALA A 274 -39.40 1.91 -9.25
N SER A 275 -40.52 1.76 -9.97
CA SER A 275 -41.72 1.12 -9.41
C SER A 275 -41.51 -0.37 -9.14
N GLU A 276 -40.76 -1.07 -10.00
CA GLU A 276 -40.43 -2.48 -9.79
C GLU A 276 -39.46 -2.66 -8.61
N ARG A 277 -38.44 -1.79 -8.49
CA ARG A 277 -37.49 -1.79 -7.35
C ARG A 277 -38.20 -1.69 -6.00
N ARG A 278 -39.32 -0.98 -5.92
CA ARG A 278 -40.15 -0.86 -4.70
C ARG A 278 -40.91 -2.14 -4.34
N THR A 279 -41.05 -3.07 -5.29
CA THR A 279 -41.74 -4.34 -5.09
C THR A 279 -40.79 -5.51 -4.87
N VAL A 280 -39.51 -5.38 -5.23
CA VAL A 280 -38.49 -6.41 -5.00
C VAL A 280 -38.08 -6.39 -3.53
N LEU A 281 -38.54 -7.40 -2.78
CA LEU A 281 -38.17 -7.62 -1.39
C LEU A 281 -36.79 -8.29 -1.30
N LEU A 282 -35.87 -7.63 -0.61
CA LEU A 282 -34.56 -8.15 -0.27
C LEU A 282 -34.62 -8.95 1.02
N ASP A 283 -35.46 -8.55 1.97
CA ASP A 283 -35.68 -9.26 3.23
C ASP A 283 -37.15 -9.19 3.64
N GLU A 284 -37.75 -10.36 3.84
CA GLU A 284 -39.17 -10.48 4.22
C GLU A 284 -39.39 -10.11 5.70
N GLU A 285 -38.39 -10.31 6.56
CA GLU A 285 -38.53 -10.03 8.00
C GLU A 285 -38.50 -8.54 8.28
N THR A 286 -37.57 -7.82 7.64
CA THR A 286 -37.41 -6.36 7.80
C THR A 286 -38.24 -5.54 6.82
N ASN A 287 -38.92 -6.17 5.85
CA ASN A 287 -39.57 -5.51 4.72
C ASN A 287 -38.62 -4.58 3.93
N LEU A 288 -37.33 -4.91 3.88
CA LEU A 288 -36.36 -4.13 3.13
C LEU A 288 -36.54 -4.39 1.63
N THR A 289 -36.87 -3.35 0.88
CA THR A 289 -36.98 -3.39 -0.59
C THR A 289 -35.67 -2.98 -1.25
N LEU A 290 -35.50 -3.31 -2.53
CA LEU A 290 -34.35 -2.85 -3.31
C LEU A 290 -34.28 -1.32 -3.37
N ASP A 291 -35.42 -0.65 -3.63
CA ASP A 291 -35.51 0.81 -3.60
C ASP A 291 -35.18 1.38 -2.21
N GLY A 292 -35.64 0.72 -1.14
CA GLY A 292 -35.36 1.13 0.24
C GLY A 292 -33.88 1.07 0.59
N LEU A 293 -33.17 0.00 0.17
CA LEU A 293 -31.73 -0.12 0.39
C LEU A 293 -30.94 0.93 -0.41
N LEU A 294 -31.28 1.15 -1.68
CA LEU A 294 -30.60 2.15 -2.52
C LEU A 294 -30.87 3.58 -2.03
N GLY A 295 -32.10 3.88 -1.61
CA GLY A 295 -32.46 5.15 -0.99
C GLY A 295 -31.73 5.40 0.33
N TRP A 296 -31.59 4.37 1.17
CA TRP A 296 -30.82 4.46 2.41
C TRP A 296 -29.34 4.74 2.14
N LEU A 297 -28.74 4.03 1.17
CA LEU A 297 -27.36 4.28 0.73
C LEU A 297 -27.18 5.70 0.20
N ALA A 298 -28.07 6.17 -0.68
CA ALA A 298 -28.01 7.51 -1.25
C ALA A 298 -28.08 8.60 -0.17
N ALA A 299 -29.02 8.49 0.78
CA ALA A 299 -29.15 9.44 1.88
C ALA A 299 -27.90 9.46 2.78
N PHE A 300 -27.39 8.28 3.15
CA PHE A 300 -26.20 8.16 3.98
C PHE A 300 -24.94 8.72 3.32
N LEU A 301 -24.70 8.37 2.06
CA LEU A 301 -23.48 8.75 1.33
C LEU A 301 -23.47 10.23 0.92
N ALA A 302 -24.64 10.80 0.60
CA ALA A 302 -24.74 12.18 0.14
C ALA A 302 -24.73 13.21 1.28
N ASP A 303 -25.40 12.92 2.41
CA ASP A 303 -25.64 13.92 3.47
C ASP A 303 -25.34 13.39 4.88
N GLU A 304 -26.02 12.34 5.33
CA GLU A 304 -25.99 11.95 6.76
C GLU A 304 -24.59 11.57 7.22
N GLY A 305 -23.86 10.75 6.45
CA GLY A 305 -22.50 10.34 6.76
C GLY A 305 -21.55 11.53 6.84
N ARG A 306 -21.72 12.53 5.97
CA ARG A 306 -20.91 13.76 6.02
C ARG A 306 -21.24 14.59 7.26
N ARG A 307 -22.51 14.79 7.60
CA ARG A 307 -22.90 15.53 8.82
C ARG A 307 -22.42 14.85 10.08
N LEU A 308 -22.56 13.51 10.18
CA LEU A 308 -22.05 12.74 11.31
C LEU A 308 -20.53 12.91 11.49
N ALA A 309 -19.80 12.95 10.37
CA ALA A 309 -18.37 13.22 10.37
C ALA A 309 -18.01 14.67 10.77
N GLN A 310 -18.76 15.67 10.27
CA GLN A 310 -18.51 17.10 10.52
C GLN A 310 -18.89 17.52 11.94
N ASP A 311 -20.11 17.20 12.36
CA ASP A 311 -20.75 17.81 13.53
C ASP A 311 -20.34 17.11 14.83
N ALA A 312 -20.18 15.79 14.78
CA ALA A 312 -19.89 14.98 15.96
C ALA A 312 -18.42 14.53 16.06
N GLY A 313 -17.59 14.92 15.08
CA GLY A 313 -16.16 14.68 15.07
C GLY A 313 -15.79 13.20 15.26
N ARG A 314 -14.67 12.92 15.94
CA ARG A 314 -14.20 11.54 16.15
C ARG A 314 -15.23 10.67 16.87
N ASP A 315 -15.96 11.21 17.85
CA ASP A 315 -16.93 10.42 18.62
C ASP A 315 -18.16 10.07 17.79
N GLY A 316 -18.64 11.00 16.96
CA GLY A 316 -19.69 10.71 15.98
C GLY A 316 -19.30 9.67 14.95
N ILE A 317 -18.02 9.71 14.53
CA ILE A 317 -17.51 8.72 13.58
C ILE A 317 -17.53 7.32 14.21
N VAL A 318 -17.04 7.19 15.45
CA VAL A 318 -16.99 5.91 16.16
C VAL A 318 -18.38 5.41 16.52
N ALA A 319 -19.24 6.28 17.06
CA ALA A 319 -20.54 5.89 17.61
C ALA A 319 -21.62 5.71 16.53
N ALA A 320 -21.54 6.42 15.40
CA ALA A 320 -22.62 6.44 14.41
C ALA A 320 -22.13 6.15 12.98
N LEU A 321 -21.12 6.86 12.48
CA LEU A 321 -20.72 6.74 11.06
C LEU A 321 -20.19 5.34 10.74
N ALA A 322 -19.20 4.86 11.50
CA ALA A 322 -18.56 3.58 11.24
C ALA A 322 -19.54 2.40 11.41
N PRO A 323 -20.34 2.29 12.50
CA PRO A 323 -21.36 1.25 12.62
C PRO A 323 -22.39 1.29 11.49
N THR A 324 -22.83 2.48 11.07
CA THR A 324 -23.79 2.62 9.96
C THR A 324 -23.19 2.18 8.64
N ALA A 325 -21.94 2.58 8.35
CA ALA A 325 -21.23 2.17 7.14
C ALA A 325 -21.01 0.65 7.08
N VAL A 326 -20.70 0.01 8.21
CA VAL A 326 -20.57 -1.45 8.32
C VAL A 326 -21.91 -2.12 8.07
N THR A 327 -22.97 -1.69 8.77
CA THR A 327 -24.32 -2.24 8.62
C THR A 327 -24.80 -2.13 7.17
N LEU A 328 -24.56 -0.99 6.51
CA LEU A 328 -24.88 -0.78 5.10
C LEU A 328 -24.08 -1.70 4.19
N ALA A 329 -22.76 -1.81 4.39
CA ALA A 329 -21.90 -2.68 3.60
C ALA A 329 -22.31 -4.16 3.74
N ASP A 330 -22.62 -4.61 4.96
CA ASP A 330 -23.04 -5.99 5.22
C ASP A 330 -24.44 -6.28 4.69
N THR A 331 -25.38 -5.35 4.86
CA THR A 331 -26.73 -5.47 4.28
C THR A 331 -26.63 -5.55 2.76
N PHE A 332 -25.86 -4.66 2.14
CA PHE A 332 -25.67 -4.68 0.69
C PHE A 332 -24.98 -5.98 0.21
N ARG A 333 -23.94 -6.42 0.91
CA ARG A 333 -23.22 -7.67 0.59
C ARG A 333 -24.14 -8.87 0.69
N ARG A 334 -24.77 -9.07 1.85
CA ARG A 334 -25.61 -10.24 2.17
C ARG A 334 -26.81 -10.35 1.25
N TYR A 335 -27.53 -9.25 1.04
CA TYR A 335 -28.80 -9.29 0.32
C TYR A 335 -28.68 -9.00 -1.17
N LEU A 336 -27.58 -8.42 -1.66
CA LEU A 336 -27.43 -8.09 -3.08
C LEU A 336 -26.19 -8.72 -3.70
N ALA A 337 -25.00 -8.45 -3.15
CA ALA A 337 -23.74 -8.86 -3.78
C ALA A 337 -23.56 -10.39 -3.80
N ASP A 338 -23.73 -11.08 -2.67
CA ASP A 338 -23.48 -12.51 -2.56
C ASP A 338 -24.46 -13.34 -3.39
N ALA A 339 -25.71 -12.87 -3.49
CA ALA A 339 -26.73 -13.54 -4.28
C ALA A 339 -26.60 -13.28 -5.80
N LEU A 340 -25.95 -12.18 -6.23
CA LEU A 340 -25.69 -11.87 -7.65
C LEU A 340 -24.32 -12.29 -8.15
N VAL A 341 -23.31 -12.26 -7.28
CA VAL A 341 -21.90 -12.49 -7.60
C VAL A 341 -21.42 -13.78 -6.95
N PRO A 342 -21.64 -14.93 -7.64
CA PRO A 342 -20.94 -16.18 -7.43
C PRO A 342 -19.55 -16.09 -6.77
N PRO A 343 -19.21 -16.72 -5.63
CA PRO A 343 -17.79 -16.92 -5.36
C PRO A 343 -17.16 -17.65 -6.55
N ARG A 344 -15.96 -17.23 -6.97
CA ARG A 344 -15.26 -17.85 -8.11
C ARG A 344 -15.20 -19.36 -7.87
N PRO A 345 -15.68 -20.20 -8.81
CA PRO A 345 -15.60 -21.64 -8.64
C PRO A 345 -14.14 -22.05 -8.50
N ARG A 346 -13.83 -22.84 -7.47
CA ARG A 346 -12.53 -23.49 -7.30
C ARG A 346 -12.41 -24.61 -8.35
N GLY A 347 -12.20 -24.27 -9.62
CA GLY A 347 -12.09 -25.24 -10.72
C GLY A 347 -11.94 -24.61 -12.11
N ARG A 348 -11.31 -25.34 -13.04
CA ARG A 348 -10.98 -24.93 -14.43
C ARG A 348 -12.18 -24.80 -15.39
N GLY A 349 -13.42 -24.86 -14.89
CA GLY A 349 -14.63 -24.82 -15.71
C GLY A 349 -15.29 -23.44 -15.68
N VAL A 350 -15.54 -22.84 -16.85
CA VAL A 350 -16.41 -21.66 -16.97
C VAL A 350 -17.85 -22.11 -16.69
N PRO A 351 -18.51 -21.66 -15.61
CA PRO A 351 -19.90 -22.04 -15.36
C PRO A 351 -20.79 -21.38 -16.41
N LEU A 352 -21.48 -22.19 -17.22
CA LEU A 352 -22.60 -21.72 -18.02
C LEU A 352 -23.75 -21.36 -17.05
N ARG A 353 -24.02 -20.05 -16.88
CA ARG A 353 -25.18 -19.59 -16.11
C ARG A 353 -26.37 -19.43 -17.05
N TYR A 354 -27.43 -20.19 -16.81
CA TYR A 354 -28.71 -19.97 -17.45
C TYR A 354 -29.42 -18.80 -16.76
N LEU A 355 -30.00 -17.89 -17.53
CA LEU A 355 -30.88 -16.83 -17.02
C LEU A 355 -32.14 -17.48 -16.44
N PRO A 356 -32.42 -17.33 -15.15
CA PRO A 356 -33.60 -17.93 -14.56
C PRO A 356 -34.84 -17.10 -14.93
N THR A 357 -35.82 -17.73 -15.60
CA THR A 357 -37.04 -17.07 -16.10
C THR A 357 -38.34 -17.64 -15.52
N SER A 358 -38.31 -18.27 -14.34
CA SER A 358 -39.51 -18.84 -13.73
C SER A 358 -40.27 -17.82 -12.86
N CYS A 359 -41.61 -17.94 -12.79
CA CYS A 359 -42.48 -17.07 -11.99
C CYS A 359 -42.22 -17.16 -10.48
N CYS A 360 -41.52 -18.20 -10.03
CA CYS A 360 -41.16 -18.42 -8.62
C CYS A 360 -39.74 -17.95 -8.29
N GLN A 361 -39.06 -17.25 -9.19
CA GLN A 361 -37.76 -16.65 -8.88
C GLN A 361 -37.95 -15.49 -7.92
N ARG A 362 -37.01 -15.37 -6.97
CA ARG A 362 -36.95 -14.26 -6.03
C ARG A 362 -36.75 -12.93 -6.75
N TRP A 363 -35.98 -12.93 -7.85
CA TRP A 363 -35.54 -11.71 -8.55
C TRP A 363 -35.92 -11.70 -10.03
N PRO A 364 -36.18 -10.49 -10.60
CA PRO A 364 -36.37 -10.33 -12.04
C PRO A 364 -35.15 -10.79 -12.83
N ALA A 365 -35.37 -11.32 -14.05
CA ALA A 365 -34.29 -11.82 -14.91
C ALA A 365 -33.20 -10.76 -15.20
N GLY A 366 -33.59 -9.48 -15.27
CA GLY A 366 -32.68 -8.35 -15.47
C GLY A 366 -31.60 -8.22 -14.38
N MET A 367 -31.87 -8.69 -13.15
CA MET A 367 -30.90 -8.65 -12.05
C MET A 367 -29.65 -9.49 -12.34
N TYR A 368 -29.80 -10.56 -13.14
CA TYR A 368 -28.71 -11.46 -13.48
C TYR A 368 -27.87 -10.98 -14.67
N ALA A 369 -28.16 -9.82 -15.24
CA ALA A 369 -27.37 -9.25 -16.31
C ALA A 369 -25.94 -8.93 -15.85
N ALA A 370 -24.95 -9.15 -16.72
CA ALA A 370 -23.54 -8.93 -16.40
C ALA A 370 -23.26 -7.50 -15.92
N ARG A 371 -23.89 -6.49 -16.54
CA ARG A 371 -23.75 -5.09 -16.14
C ARG A 371 -24.25 -4.80 -14.72
N VAL A 372 -25.33 -5.44 -14.29
CA VAL A 372 -25.84 -5.30 -12.90
C VAL A 372 -24.82 -5.92 -11.94
N GLN A 373 -24.30 -7.11 -12.25
CA GLN A 373 -23.28 -7.77 -11.42
C GLN A 373 -22.00 -6.93 -11.29
N ILE A 374 -21.55 -6.29 -12.39
CA ILE A 374 -20.38 -5.39 -12.38
C ILE A 374 -20.64 -4.17 -11.49
N ALA A 375 -21.79 -3.50 -11.65
CA ALA A 375 -22.15 -2.33 -10.86
C ALA A 375 -22.28 -2.68 -9.36
N VAL A 376 -22.92 -3.81 -9.04
CA VAL A 376 -23.07 -4.32 -7.67
C VAL A 376 -21.71 -4.66 -7.06
N SER A 377 -20.83 -5.33 -7.80
CA SER A 377 -19.47 -5.64 -7.32
C SER A 377 -18.64 -4.37 -7.06
N GLY A 378 -18.75 -3.38 -7.96
CA GLY A 378 -18.10 -2.07 -7.82
C GLY A 378 -18.56 -1.34 -6.56
N LEU A 379 -19.87 -1.26 -6.33
CA LEU A 379 -20.46 -0.63 -5.15
C LEU A 379 -20.08 -1.39 -3.87
N CYS A 380 -20.18 -2.72 -3.86
CA CYS A 380 -19.80 -3.55 -2.71
C CYS A 380 -18.35 -3.28 -2.29
N ARG A 381 -17.42 -3.17 -3.26
CA ARG A 381 -16.01 -2.85 -3.02
C ARG A 381 -15.85 -1.47 -2.38
N LEU A 382 -16.55 -0.45 -2.88
CA LEU A 382 -16.49 0.91 -2.35
C LEU A 382 -17.06 0.99 -0.93
N LEU A 383 -18.20 0.34 -0.65
CA LEU A 383 -18.82 0.30 0.68
C LEU A 383 -17.94 -0.43 1.69
N THR A 384 -17.33 -1.55 1.30
CA THR A 384 -16.40 -2.30 2.17
C THR A 384 -15.17 -1.47 2.51
N GLU A 385 -14.62 -0.74 1.54
CA GLU A 385 -13.48 0.15 1.77
C GLU A 385 -13.88 1.36 2.63
N LEU A 386 -15.06 1.93 2.42
CA LEU A 386 -15.62 3.00 3.26
C LEU A 386 -15.76 2.54 4.72
N ALA A 387 -16.40 1.40 4.96
CA ALA A 387 -16.57 0.82 6.29
C ALA A 387 -15.21 0.57 6.96
N ARG A 388 -14.26 -0.01 6.22
CA ARG A 388 -12.88 -0.25 6.70
C ARG A 388 -12.19 1.04 7.12
N ARG A 389 -12.26 2.10 6.32
CA ARG A 389 -11.62 3.39 6.65
C ARG A 389 -12.31 4.10 7.80
N ALA A 390 -13.65 4.08 7.82
CA ALA A 390 -14.40 4.64 8.94
C ALA A 390 -14.03 3.96 10.27
N GLN A 391 -13.87 2.64 10.27
CA GLN A 391 -13.46 1.87 11.46
C GLN A 391 -12.03 2.17 11.93
N ARG A 392 -11.14 2.69 11.08
CA ARG A 392 -9.79 3.13 11.49
C ARG A 392 -9.83 4.41 12.31
N ILE A 393 -10.88 5.22 12.17
CA ILE A 393 -11.03 6.47 12.89
C ILE A 393 -11.58 6.16 14.29
N GLY A 394 -10.69 5.78 15.21
CA GLY A 394 -11.01 5.51 16.62
C GLY A 394 -10.24 6.40 17.59
N ARG A 395 -10.77 6.59 18.83
CA ARG A 395 -9.97 7.14 19.95
C ARG A 395 -8.86 6.18 20.40
N TRP A 396 -9.08 4.88 20.17
CA TRP A 396 -8.16 3.82 20.47
C TRP A 396 -7.91 3.01 19.21
N ALA A 397 -6.65 2.71 18.96
CA ALA A 397 -6.12 2.22 17.70
C ALA A 397 -6.42 0.75 17.38
N GLY A 398 -6.90 -0.01 18.38
CA GLY A 398 -7.23 -1.40 18.25
C GLY A 398 -7.92 -1.92 19.51
N VAL A 399 -8.19 -3.22 19.52
CA VAL A 399 -8.52 -3.94 20.75
C VAL A 399 -7.39 -3.69 21.76
N VAL A 400 -7.66 -3.48 23.04
CA VAL A 400 -6.59 -3.51 24.05
C VAL A 400 -6.91 -4.66 24.97
N LEU A 401 -6.15 -5.75 24.88
CA LEU A 401 -6.30 -6.86 25.80
C LEU A 401 -5.53 -6.54 27.10
N ILE A 402 -6.21 -6.69 28.22
CA ILE A 402 -5.68 -6.43 29.57
C ILE A 402 -5.25 -7.76 30.17
N ASP A 403 -6.19 -8.68 30.30
CA ASP A 403 -5.98 -9.99 30.89
C ASP A 403 -6.75 -11.07 30.13
N ILE A 404 -6.31 -12.30 30.33
CA ILE A 404 -6.95 -13.52 29.82
C ILE A 404 -7.23 -14.40 31.03
N THR A 405 -8.46 -14.86 31.14
CA THR A 405 -8.86 -15.86 32.12
C THR A 405 -9.15 -17.17 31.41
N VAL A 406 -8.43 -18.23 31.79
CA VAL A 406 -8.64 -19.59 31.29
C VAL A 406 -9.21 -20.41 32.43
N SER A 407 -10.41 -20.95 32.27
CA SER A 407 -11.06 -21.79 33.27
C SER A 407 -11.47 -23.11 32.64
N GLU A 408 -11.14 -24.23 33.29
CA GLU A 408 -11.55 -25.53 32.80
C GLU A 408 -13.04 -25.74 33.05
N VAL A 409 -13.76 -26.14 32.00
CA VAL A 409 -15.17 -26.51 32.07
C VAL A 409 -15.26 -28.00 31.78
N ALA A 410 -15.49 -28.78 32.84
CA ALA A 410 -15.77 -30.21 32.69
C ALA A 410 -17.17 -30.38 32.09
N LEU A 411 -17.24 -30.53 30.76
CA LEU A 411 -18.43 -31.00 30.09
C LEU A 411 -18.42 -32.53 30.14
N HIS A 412 -19.20 -33.11 31.06
CA HIS A 412 -19.53 -34.54 30.98
C HIS A 412 -20.45 -34.75 29.77
N ALA A 413 -19.85 -35.04 28.62
CA ALA A 413 -20.56 -35.62 27.48
C ALA A 413 -20.61 -37.14 27.68
N ASP A 414 -21.76 -37.76 27.43
CA ASP A 414 -22.14 -39.14 27.78
C ASP A 414 -21.32 -40.29 27.12
N ASP A 415 -20.14 -40.04 26.54
CA ASP A 415 -19.30 -41.08 25.93
C ASP A 415 -17.90 -41.12 26.59
N GLU A 416 -17.32 -42.32 26.69
CA GLU A 416 -16.14 -42.72 27.50
C GLU A 416 -14.82 -41.93 27.28
N ASP A 417 -14.83 -40.86 26.45
CA ASP A 417 -13.71 -39.92 26.25
C ASP A 417 -14.11 -38.51 26.74
N GLU A 418 -13.69 -38.16 27.96
CA GLU A 418 -13.86 -36.81 28.53
C GLU A 418 -13.19 -35.76 27.62
N THR A 419 -13.98 -35.09 26.77
CA THR A 419 -13.50 -33.95 25.99
C THR A 419 -13.37 -32.75 26.93
N ARG A 420 -12.16 -32.52 27.43
CA ARG A 420 -11.85 -31.37 28.29
C ARG A 420 -11.91 -30.08 27.48
N VAL A 421 -12.76 -29.15 27.91
CA VAL A 421 -12.96 -27.85 27.28
C VAL A 421 -12.52 -26.77 28.27
N ALA A 422 -11.92 -25.70 27.78
CA ALA A 422 -11.59 -24.51 28.55
C ALA A 422 -12.45 -23.34 28.10
N ASN A 423 -13.09 -22.65 29.04
CA ASN A 423 -13.64 -21.33 28.82
C ASN A 423 -12.50 -20.32 28.91
N VAL A 424 -12.29 -19.58 27.83
CA VAL A 424 -11.25 -18.57 27.71
C VAL A 424 -11.93 -17.22 27.54
N GLU A 425 -11.67 -16.30 28.45
CA GLU A 425 -12.20 -14.95 28.46
C GLU A 425 -11.06 -13.94 28.27
N PHE A 426 -11.13 -13.15 27.22
CA PHE A 426 -10.24 -12.03 26.93
C PHE A 426 -10.90 -10.76 27.44
N ARG A 427 -10.31 -10.09 28.44
CA ARG A 427 -10.83 -8.81 28.94
C ARG A 427 -10.02 -7.67 28.35
N GLY A 428 -10.71 -6.59 28.00
CA GLY A 428 -10.06 -5.53 27.26
C GLY A 428 -10.94 -4.32 26.99
N LEU A 429 -10.38 -3.39 26.22
CA LEU A 429 -11.06 -2.20 25.73
C LEU A 429 -11.26 -2.30 24.22
N ASN A 430 -12.33 -1.70 23.72
CA ASN A 430 -12.69 -1.68 22.29
C ASN A 430 -12.91 -3.09 21.72
N LEU A 431 -13.37 -4.01 22.55
CA LEU A 431 -13.87 -5.31 22.11
C LEU A 431 -15.23 -5.08 21.42
N ARG A 432 -15.52 -5.90 20.40
CA ARG A 432 -16.78 -5.81 19.64
C ARG A 432 -17.50 -7.14 19.71
N PRO A 433 -18.84 -7.16 19.61
CA PRO A 433 -19.61 -8.40 19.57
C PRO A 433 -19.21 -9.37 18.45
N THR A 434 -18.56 -8.86 17.40
CA THR A 434 -18.15 -9.63 16.21
C THR A 434 -16.74 -10.22 16.34
N TYR A 435 -16.06 -9.95 17.46
CA TYR A 435 -14.70 -10.40 17.68
C TYR A 435 -14.68 -11.79 18.31
N VAL A 436 -13.74 -12.60 17.81
CA VAL A 436 -13.52 -13.99 18.17
C VAL A 436 -12.12 -14.10 18.77
N PRO A 437 -11.95 -14.64 19.97
CA PRO A 437 -10.63 -14.82 20.56
C PRO A 437 -9.90 -15.93 19.80
N ALA A 438 -8.59 -15.85 19.67
CA ALA A 438 -7.79 -16.87 19.00
C ALA A 438 -6.40 -16.99 19.65
N PHE A 439 -5.76 -18.15 19.51
CA PHE A 439 -4.37 -18.35 19.91
C PHE A 439 -3.46 -18.50 18.70
N VAL A 440 -2.24 -17.98 18.82
CA VAL A 440 -1.19 -18.01 17.80
C VAL A 440 -0.20 -19.13 18.15
N PRO A 441 -0.13 -20.23 17.39
CA PRO A 441 0.87 -21.28 17.63
C PRO A 441 2.31 -20.75 17.50
N ARG A 442 3.22 -21.20 18.37
CA ARG A 442 4.62 -20.73 18.41
C ARG A 442 5.39 -21.00 17.10
N GLY A 443 5.04 -22.07 16.38
CA GLY A 443 5.59 -22.36 15.05
C GLY A 443 5.32 -21.27 14.00
N GLN A 444 4.24 -20.49 14.17
CA GLN A 444 3.94 -19.31 13.35
C GLN A 444 4.57 -18.03 13.92
N GLN A 445 4.66 -17.91 15.25
CA GLN A 445 5.41 -16.80 15.88
C GLN A 445 6.89 -16.80 15.46
N LEU A 446 7.48 -17.98 15.26
CA LEU A 446 8.87 -18.14 14.81
C LEU A 446 9.05 -17.97 13.29
N ARG A 447 8.02 -18.26 12.47
CA ARG A 447 8.02 -17.91 11.04
C ARG A 447 7.83 -16.41 10.81
N ALA A 448 7.12 -15.74 11.71
CA ALA A 448 6.90 -14.29 11.71
C ALA A 448 8.14 -13.54 12.20
N GLY A 449 9.24 -13.73 11.49
CA GLY A 449 10.43 -12.93 11.68
C GLY A 449 10.18 -11.47 11.35
N GLY A 450 9.76 -10.67 12.33
CA GLY A 450 9.55 -9.23 12.17
C GLY A 450 8.47 -8.83 11.17
N CYS A 451 7.59 -9.75 10.73
CA CYS A 451 6.47 -9.43 9.85
C CYS A 451 5.14 -9.53 10.61
N ASP A 452 4.32 -8.51 10.36
CA ASP A 452 3.04 -8.14 10.95
C ASP A 452 2.09 -9.32 11.23
N LEU A 453 1.67 -9.48 12.50
CA LEU A 453 0.51 -10.31 12.89
C LEU A 453 -0.76 -9.94 12.08
N ASP A 454 -0.79 -8.72 11.51
CA ASP A 454 -1.82 -8.22 10.60
C ASP A 454 -1.97 -9.04 9.30
N SER A 455 -0.98 -9.90 8.99
CA SER A 455 -0.96 -10.77 7.80
C SER A 455 -1.25 -12.25 8.08
N ALA A 456 -1.46 -12.63 9.35
CA ALA A 456 -1.78 -14.01 9.70
C ALA A 456 -3.13 -14.42 9.08
N ASP A 457 -3.15 -15.55 8.39
CA ASP A 457 -4.38 -16.15 7.86
C ASP A 457 -5.22 -16.64 9.06
N PRO A 458 -6.53 -16.32 9.16
CA PRO A 458 -7.37 -16.89 10.21
C PRO A 458 -7.36 -18.42 10.26
N ASP A 459 -7.14 -19.09 9.12
CA ASP A 459 -7.08 -20.55 9.02
C ASP A 459 -5.85 -21.14 9.75
N ASP A 460 -4.85 -20.31 10.01
CA ASP A 460 -3.61 -20.66 10.69
C ASP A 460 -3.72 -20.54 12.23
N LEU A 461 -4.80 -19.94 12.75
CA LEU A 461 -5.00 -19.70 14.17
C LEU A 461 -5.75 -20.85 14.86
N VAL A 462 -5.53 -21.01 16.17
CA VAL A 462 -6.40 -21.86 17.00
C VAL A 462 -7.64 -21.07 17.36
N LEU A 463 -8.74 -21.42 16.69
CA LEU A 463 -10.06 -20.81 16.87
C LEU A 463 -10.90 -21.58 17.92
N PRO A 464 -11.88 -20.92 18.55
CA PRO A 464 -12.78 -21.57 19.49
C PRO A 464 -13.74 -22.54 18.80
N LEU A 465 -14.41 -23.35 19.60
CA LEU A 465 -15.51 -24.20 19.15
C LEU A 465 -16.60 -23.34 18.50
N ASP A 466 -17.13 -23.80 17.37
CA ASP A 466 -18.12 -23.06 16.58
C ASP A 466 -19.37 -22.75 17.40
N GLY A 467 -19.87 -21.51 17.28
CA GLY A 467 -21.04 -21.01 18.01
C GLY A 467 -20.85 -20.81 19.52
N THR A 468 -19.63 -20.91 20.06
CA THR A 468 -19.38 -20.75 21.51
C THR A 468 -18.88 -19.37 21.91
N THR A 469 -18.63 -18.48 20.95
CA THR A 469 -18.14 -17.13 21.22
C THR A 469 -19.26 -16.20 21.67
N THR A 470 -19.03 -15.52 22.79
CA THR A 470 -19.85 -14.41 23.28
C THR A 470 -18.95 -13.21 23.55
N ALA A 471 -19.36 -12.03 23.12
CA ALA A 471 -18.55 -10.82 23.24
C ALA A 471 -19.42 -9.62 23.61
N ASP A 472 -18.88 -8.77 24.50
CA ASP A 472 -19.39 -7.44 24.81
C ASP A 472 -18.28 -6.39 24.66
N GLU A 473 -18.50 -5.18 25.18
CA GLU A 473 -17.54 -4.08 25.05
C GLU A 473 -16.29 -4.24 25.94
N GLU A 474 -16.36 -5.11 26.96
CA GLU A 474 -15.33 -5.27 28.01
C GLU A 474 -14.68 -6.67 28.03
N SER A 475 -15.33 -7.66 27.41
CA SER A 475 -14.91 -9.06 27.43
C SER A 475 -15.31 -9.82 26.15
N ILE A 476 -14.50 -10.80 25.76
CA ILE A 476 -14.82 -11.81 24.76
C ILE A 476 -14.54 -13.17 25.38
N SER A 477 -15.55 -14.01 25.51
CA SER A 477 -15.42 -15.38 26.00
C SER A 477 -15.75 -16.40 24.91
N ALA A 478 -15.02 -17.50 24.88
CA ALA A 478 -15.31 -18.62 24.00
C ALA A 478 -14.78 -19.94 24.57
N LEU A 479 -15.32 -21.06 24.08
CA LEU A 479 -14.89 -22.39 24.50
C LEU A 479 -13.82 -22.94 23.55
N PHE A 480 -12.72 -23.42 24.11
CA PHE A 480 -11.61 -24.03 23.36
C PHE A 480 -11.42 -25.47 23.81
N ARG A 481 -10.94 -26.34 22.92
CA ARG A 481 -10.48 -27.67 23.34
C ARG A 481 -9.20 -27.49 24.15
N PHE A 482 -9.16 -28.08 25.34
CA PHE A 482 -8.02 -27.94 26.23
C PHE A 482 -6.72 -28.45 25.58
N ALA A 483 -6.81 -29.52 24.79
CA ALA A 483 -5.68 -30.10 24.06
C ALA A 483 -5.04 -29.14 23.04
N ASP A 484 -5.80 -28.20 22.48
CA ASP A 484 -5.33 -27.29 21.45
C ASP A 484 -4.59 -26.08 22.06
N ILE A 485 -5.02 -25.62 23.24
CA ILE A 485 -4.46 -24.42 23.90
C ILE A 485 -3.39 -24.73 24.96
N ALA A 486 -3.44 -25.89 25.60
CA ALA A 486 -2.50 -26.24 26.67
C ALA A 486 -1.03 -26.27 26.23
N PRO A 487 -0.66 -26.79 25.04
CA PRO A 487 0.72 -26.72 24.55
C PRO A 487 1.19 -25.28 24.36
N ILE A 488 0.32 -24.41 23.84
CA ILE A 488 0.61 -23.01 23.54
C ILE A 488 0.90 -22.23 24.84
N LEU A 489 0.04 -22.40 25.85
CA LEU A 489 0.21 -21.75 27.15
C LEU A 489 1.37 -22.34 27.95
N GLY A 490 1.58 -23.66 27.90
CA GLY A 490 2.70 -24.31 28.55
C GLY A 490 4.05 -23.86 27.99
N GLU A 491 4.13 -23.61 26.67
CA GLU A 491 5.31 -23.06 26.01
C GLU A 491 5.65 -21.62 26.44
N ALA A 492 4.64 -20.84 26.83
CA ALA A 492 4.79 -19.52 27.44
C ALA A 492 5.14 -19.59 28.94
N GLY A 493 5.27 -20.79 29.52
CA GLY A 493 5.54 -21.00 30.93
C GLY A 493 4.31 -20.87 31.83
N ILE A 494 3.10 -20.99 31.26
CA ILE A 494 1.83 -20.77 31.96
C ILE A 494 1.19 -22.14 32.24
N GLU A 495 1.17 -22.54 33.51
CA GLU A 495 0.50 -23.77 33.95
C GLU A 495 -0.99 -23.51 34.22
N ILE A 496 -1.86 -24.19 33.47
CA ILE A 496 -3.31 -24.12 33.69
C ILE A 496 -3.68 -25.08 34.82
N THR A 497 -4.08 -24.53 35.97
CA THR A 497 -4.56 -25.33 37.10
C THR A 497 -6.05 -25.67 36.96
N PRO A 498 -6.58 -26.69 37.67
CA PRO A 498 -8.02 -26.97 37.70
C PRO A 498 -8.87 -25.79 38.21
N GLN A 499 -8.27 -24.85 38.94
CA GLN A 499 -8.91 -23.62 39.41
C GLN A 499 -8.92 -22.51 38.34
N GLY A 500 -8.34 -22.77 37.17
CA GLY A 500 -8.10 -21.81 36.11
C GLY A 500 -6.75 -21.09 36.23
N ALA A 501 -6.51 -20.18 35.31
CA ALA A 501 -5.37 -19.27 35.30
C ALA A 501 -5.85 -17.89 34.84
N MET A 502 -5.39 -16.83 35.52
CA MET A 502 -5.54 -15.46 35.07
C MET A 502 -4.14 -14.93 34.75
N LEU A 503 -3.97 -14.42 33.55
CA LEU A 503 -2.67 -14.00 33.05
C LEU A 503 -2.81 -12.66 32.31
N PRO A 504 -1.78 -11.80 32.35
CA PRO A 504 -1.73 -10.62 31.48
C PRO A 504 -1.81 -11.05 30.02
N ALA A 505 -2.54 -10.30 29.21
CA ALA A 505 -2.64 -10.62 27.79
C ALA A 505 -1.29 -10.55 27.05
N SER A 506 -0.29 -9.84 27.61
CA SER A 506 1.07 -9.76 27.05
C SER A 506 1.82 -11.07 27.11
N ASP A 507 1.44 -11.93 28.06
CA ASP A 507 2.21 -13.10 28.41
C ASP A 507 1.70 -14.34 27.65
N ALA A 508 0.57 -14.21 26.95
CA ALA A 508 0.04 -15.25 26.09
C ALA A 508 0.06 -14.86 24.61
N PRO A 509 0.33 -15.84 23.72
CA PRO A 509 0.32 -15.63 22.29
C PRO A 509 -1.12 -15.60 21.75
N VAL A 510 -1.82 -14.49 21.98
CA VAL A 510 -3.23 -14.32 21.62
C VAL A 510 -3.44 -13.38 20.44
N ALA A 511 -4.55 -13.59 19.76
CA ALA A 511 -5.04 -12.75 18.68
C ALA A 511 -6.56 -12.57 18.82
N VAL A 512 -7.11 -11.52 18.21
CA VAL A 512 -8.55 -11.35 18.06
C VAL A 512 -8.87 -11.39 16.58
N VAL A 513 -9.86 -12.17 16.17
CA VAL A 513 -10.31 -12.27 14.79
C VAL A 513 -11.67 -11.59 14.67
N ASN A 514 -11.83 -10.67 13.72
CA ASN A 514 -13.13 -10.12 13.40
C ASN A 514 -13.87 -11.10 12.47
N SER A 515 -14.94 -11.71 12.96
CA SER A 515 -15.72 -12.72 12.24
C SER A 515 -16.39 -12.21 10.96
N GLU A 516 -16.74 -10.92 10.88
CA GLU A 516 -17.39 -10.33 9.70
C GLU A 516 -16.42 -10.11 8.54
N THR A 517 -15.17 -9.78 8.89
CA THR A 517 -14.12 -9.42 7.92
C THR A 517 -13.12 -10.54 7.66
N GLY A 518 -13.07 -11.56 8.52
CA GLY A 518 -12.06 -12.61 8.50
C GLY A 518 -10.65 -12.06 8.66
N ARG A 519 -10.47 -11.00 9.44
CA ARG A 519 -9.15 -10.38 9.67
C ARG A 519 -8.76 -10.46 11.12
N VAL A 520 -7.46 -10.68 11.36
CA VAL A 520 -6.86 -10.52 12.67
C VAL A 520 -6.87 -9.03 13.04
N VAL A 521 -7.53 -8.71 14.14
CA VAL A 521 -7.56 -7.39 14.77
C VAL A 521 -6.50 -7.41 15.86
N HIS A 522 -5.36 -6.77 15.59
CA HIS A 522 -4.27 -6.71 16.55
C HIS A 522 -4.67 -5.86 17.76
N ALA A 523 -4.40 -6.39 18.95
CA ALA A 523 -4.27 -5.57 20.14
C ALA A 523 -2.84 -5.06 20.22
N PRO A 524 -2.57 -3.75 20.36
CA PRO A 524 -1.21 -3.25 20.48
C PRO A 524 -0.53 -4.02 21.61
N ALA A 525 0.76 -4.35 21.43
CA ALA A 525 1.55 -5.06 22.44
C ALA A 525 1.22 -4.48 23.81
N PRO A 526 0.70 -5.27 24.76
CA PRO A 526 0.19 -4.71 26.00
C PRO A 526 1.36 -3.98 26.64
N VAL A 527 1.19 -2.68 26.85
CA VAL A 527 2.20 -1.90 27.53
C VAL A 527 2.23 -2.48 28.93
N THR A 528 3.28 -3.22 29.27
CA THR A 528 3.46 -3.74 30.62
C THR A 528 3.30 -2.55 31.55
N TRP A 529 2.31 -2.61 32.45
CA TRP A 529 2.28 -1.67 33.57
C TRP A 529 3.68 -1.71 34.20
N PRO A 530 4.35 -0.55 34.43
CA PRO A 530 5.65 -0.55 35.07
C PRO A 530 5.53 -1.40 36.32
N ARG A 531 6.36 -2.46 36.40
CA ARG A 531 6.30 -3.57 37.38
C ARG A 531 5.47 -3.19 38.61
N LEU A 532 4.29 -3.78 38.75
CA LEU A 532 3.41 -3.50 39.89
C LEU A 532 4.15 -3.89 41.18
N TYR A 533 4.55 -2.89 41.95
CA TYR A 533 5.05 -3.08 43.30
C TYR A 533 3.88 -3.17 44.28
N ALA A 534 4.06 -3.89 45.37
CA ALA A 534 3.07 -3.96 46.43
C ALA A 534 2.84 -2.53 46.98
N ALA A 535 1.58 -2.11 47.09
CA ALA A 535 1.21 -0.74 47.48
C ALA A 535 1.68 -0.36 48.90
N ASP A 536 2.05 -1.36 49.69
CA ASP A 536 2.53 -1.30 51.06
C ASP A 536 4.06 -1.42 51.19
N ASP A 537 4.83 -1.31 50.08
CA ASP A 537 6.29 -1.22 50.13
C ASP A 537 6.76 0.26 50.15
N PRO A 538 7.05 0.85 51.33
CA PRO A 538 7.47 2.24 51.45
C PRO A 538 8.93 2.48 51.03
N ARG A 539 9.63 1.51 50.42
CA ARG A 539 11.07 1.61 50.12
C ARG A 539 11.36 1.38 48.64
N ARG A 540 11.23 2.44 47.84
CA ARG A 540 12.30 2.99 46.96
C ARG A 540 11.71 3.85 45.86
N VAL A 541 11.75 5.17 46.08
CA VAL A 541 12.00 6.12 45.00
C VAL A 541 13.51 6.30 44.97
N ASP A 542 14.21 5.45 44.24
CA ASP A 542 15.57 5.74 43.77
C ASP A 542 15.74 4.97 42.46
N TRP A 543 15.60 5.71 41.37
CA TRP A 543 15.77 5.22 40.01
C TRP A 543 17.26 5.19 39.70
N HIS A 544 17.85 4.00 39.65
CA HIS A 544 19.17 3.77 39.05
C HIS A 544 19.04 2.66 38.00
N PRO A 545 19.45 2.89 36.74
CA PRO A 545 19.59 1.82 35.77
C PRO A 545 20.88 1.04 36.10
N ASP A 546 20.78 -0.28 35.98
CA ASP A 546 21.87 -1.27 35.99
C ASP A 546 22.56 -1.57 37.33
N GLU A 547 22.03 -2.57 38.06
CA GLU A 547 22.86 -3.49 38.82
C GLU A 547 22.76 -4.89 38.20
N VAL A 548 23.80 -5.25 37.45
CA VAL A 548 24.09 -6.61 36.99
C VAL A 548 24.38 -7.47 38.23
N ASP A 549 23.71 -8.61 38.36
CA ASP A 549 23.98 -9.58 39.44
C ASP A 549 25.48 -9.96 39.49
N PRO A 550 26.09 -10.05 40.68
CA PRO A 550 27.49 -10.37 40.81
C PRO A 550 27.81 -11.81 40.34
N PRO A 551 28.94 -12.00 39.62
CA PRO A 551 29.23 -13.23 38.88
C PRO A 551 29.88 -14.30 39.76
N ASP A 552 29.13 -14.96 40.64
CA ASP A 552 29.74 -15.98 41.54
C ASP A 552 29.09 -17.36 41.59
N LYS A 553 28.21 -17.73 40.64
CA LYS A 553 27.70 -19.11 40.54
C LYS A 553 27.61 -19.69 39.12
N VAL A 554 28.59 -19.42 38.26
CA VAL A 554 28.70 -20.13 36.97
C VAL A 554 29.32 -21.50 37.20
N THR A 555 28.57 -22.57 36.96
CA THR A 555 29.05 -23.95 37.20
C THR A 555 30.13 -24.34 36.17
N LYS A 556 30.97 -25.34 36.50
CA LYS A 556 31.97 -25.88 35.54
C LYS A 556 31.32 -26.42 34.25
N LYS A 557 30.05 -26.82 34.30
CA LYS A 557 29.27 -27.28 33.15
C LYS A 557 29.00 -26.13 32.17
N ASP A 558 28.67 -24.96 32.70
CA ASP A 558 28.36 -23.75 31.91
C ASP A 558 29.61 -23.21 31.21
N ARG A 559 30.78 -23.29 31.86
CA ARG A 559 32.06 -22.91 31.24
C ARG A 559 32.45 -23.83 30.07
N LYS A 560 32.10 -25.13 30.13
CA LYS A 560 32.34 -26.07 29.03
C LYS A 560 31.37 -25.84 27.88
N ALA A 561 30.11 -25.55 28.17
CA ALA A 561 29.09 -25.19 27.18
C ALA A 561 29.45 -23.87 26.47
N SER A 562 29.88 -22.85 27.22
CA SER A 562 30.32 -21.55 26.68
C SER A 562 31.55 -21.69 25.77
N ARG A 563 32.55 -22.51 26.14
CA ARG A 563 33.70 -22.79 25.26
C ARG A 563 33.31 -23.54 23.98
N ALA A 564 32.39 -24.50 24.08
CA ALA A 564 31.89 -25.21 22.90
C ALA A 564 31.07 -24.30 21.97
N ALA A 565 30.29 -23.37 22.53
CA ALA A 565 29.56 -22.36 21.78
C ALA A 565 30.51 -21.37 21.08
N ALA A 566 31.55 -20.89 21.79
CA ALA A 566 32.54 -20.00 21.22
C ALA A 566 33.33 -20.64 20.06
N GLU A 567 33.66 -21.93 20.17
CA GLU A 567 34.35 -22.66 19.10
C GLU A 567 33.45 -22.89 17.88
N ARG A 568 32.17 -23.22 18.09
CA ARG A 568 31.18 -23.29 17.01
C ARG A 568 31.02 -21.96 16.30
N MET A 569 30.99 -20.86 17.05
CA MET A 569 30.86 -19.51 16.49
C MET A 569 32.09 -19.09 15.68
N ARG A 570 33.30 -19.50 16.10
CA ARG A 570 34.51 -19.30 15.29
C ARG A 570 34.48 -20.02 13.96
N VAL A 571 34.08 -21.30 13.97
CA VAL A 571 33.99 -22.10 12.74
C VAL A 571 32.93 -21.51 11.80
N LEU A 572 31.79 -21.10 12.35
CA LEU A 572 30.71 -20.51 11.57
C LEU A 572 31.11 -19.17 10.94
N ASN A 573 31.76 -18.29 11.70
CA ASN A 573 32.29 -17.02 11.17
C ASN A 573 33.33 -17.24 10.06
N ALA A 574 34.16 -18.28 10.14
CA ALA A 574 35.12 -18.61 9.09
C ALA A 574 34.43 -19.10 7.79
N VAL A 575 33.33 -19.86 7.91
CA VAL A 575 32.53 -20.32 6.77
C VAL A 575 31.80 -19.14 6.10
N LEU A 576 31.20 -18.25 6.89
CA LEU A 576 30.52 -17.05 6.38
C LEU A 576 31.49 -16.11 5.66
N ALA A 577 32.70 -15.93 6.21
CA ALA A 577 33.73 -15.14 5.55
C ALA A 577 34.16 -15.76 4.20
N ASP A 578 34.19 -17.09 4.08
CA ASP A 578 34.47 -17.74 2.80
C ASP A 578 33.34 -17.57 1.79
N LEU A 579 32.08 -17.71 2.23
CA LEU A 579 30.90 -17.49 1.40
C LEU A 579 30.80 -16.04 0.92
N GLY A 580 31.11 -15.07 1.79
CA GLY A 580 31.14 -13.65 1.42
C GLY A 580 32.14 -13.38 0.29
N ARG A 581 33.34 -13.95 0.36
CA ARG A 581 34.35 -13.82 -0.72
C ARG A 581 33.89 -14.44 -2.04
N ARG A 582 33.15 -15.56 -2.00
CA ARG A 582 32.60 -16.19 -3.22
C ARG A 582 31.51 -15.34 -3.84
N ALA A 583 30.60 -14.81 -3.03
CA ALA A 583 29.55 -13.91 -3.47
C ALA A 583 30.13 -12.64 -4.14
N GLU A 584 31.17 -12.06 -3.54
CA GLU A 584 31.88 -10.91 -4.12
C GLU A 584 32.58 -11.26 -5.44
N GLN A 585 33.16 -12.45 -5.55
CA GLN A 585 33.77 -12.92 -6.79
C GLN A 585 32.72 -13.13 -7.91
N GLU A 586 31.59 -13.76 -7.59
CA GLU A 586 30.48 -13.96 -8.54
C GLU A 586 29.88 -12.63 -9.01
N ALA A 587 29.72 -11.66 -8.11
CA ALA A 587 29.27 -10.31 -8.46
C ALA A 587 30.26 -9.62 -9.41
N ALA A 588 31.56 -9.72 -9.15
CA ALA A 588 32.60 -9.16 -10.02
C ALA A 588 32.63 -9.83 -11.40
N GLU A 589 32.44 -11.16 -11.48
CA GLU A 589 32.37 -11.90 -12.73
C GLU A 589 31.11 -11.53 -13.54
N ALA A 590 29.95 -11.39 -12.89
CA ALA A 590 28.71 -10.96 -13.54
C ALA A 590 28.82 -9.52 -14.09
N GLU A 591 29.43 -8.62 -13.33
CA GLU A 591 29.70 -7.25 -13.76
C GLU A 591 30.66 -7.19 -14.96
N ALA A 592 31.71 -8.01 -14.96
CA ALA A 592 32.62 -8.13 -16.11
C ALA A 592 31.89 -8.65 -17.37
N ARG A 593 30.94 -9.58 -17.21
CA ARG A 593 30.08 -10.04 -18.32
C ARG A 593 29.21 -8.90 -18.85
N ARG A 594 28.58 -8.12 -17.96
CA ARG A 594 27.75 -6.94 -18.33
C ARG A 594 28.55 -5.93 -19.16
N VAL A 595 29.71 -5.51 -18.67
CA VAL A 595 30.60 -4.56 -19.37
C VAL A 595 31.00 -5.09 -20.75
N THR A 596 31.26 -6.40 -20.87
CA THR A 596 31.56 -7.03 -22.16
C THR A 596 30.38 -6.98 -23.13
N MET A 597 29.15 -7.20 -22.64
CA MET A 597 27.94 -7.11 -23.47
C MET A 597 27.66 -5.67 -23.93
N ASP A 598 27.86 -4.68 -23.05
CA ASP A 598 27.71 -3.26 -23.40
C ASP A 598 28.68 -2.85 -24.51
N ALA A 599 29.96 -3.25 -24.42
CA ALA A 599 30.94 -2.99 -25.46
C ALA A 599 30.57 -3.63 -26.81
N LEU A 600 30.00 -4.84 -26.80
CA LEU A 600 29.52 -5.51 -28.02
C LEU A 600 28.30 -4.79 -28.61
N LEU A 601 27.36 -4.34 -27.78
CA LEU A 601 26.20 -3.56 -28.23
C LEU A 601 26.63 -2.25 -28.89
N GLU A 602 27.60 -1.53 -28.31
CA GLU A 602 28.15 -0.32 -28.92
C GLU A 602 28.80 -0.62 -30.28
N GLN A 603 29.61 -1.69 -30.37
CA GLN A 603 30.20 -2.09 -31.64
C GLN A 603 29.14 -2.39 -32.71
N ARG A 604 28.07 -3.09 -32.34
CA ARG A 604 26.95 -3.42 -33.24
C ARG A 604 26.17 -2.20 -33.68
N LEU A 605 25.95 -1.24 -32.79
CA LEU A 605 25.31 0.04 -33.10
C LEU A 605 26.09 0.81 -34.17
N VAL A 606 27.43 0.87 -34.05
CA VAL A 606 28.28 1.51 -35.05
C VAL A 606 28.14 0.81 -36.42
N THR A 607 28.20 -0.52 -36.46
CA THR A 607 28.03 -1.27 -37.72
C THR A 607 26.66 -1.03 -38.36
N ARG A 608 25.59 -0.94 -37.55
CA ARG A 608 24.24 -0.64 -38.06
C ARG A 608 24.17 0.75 -38.71
N LEU A 609 24.77 1.76 -38.07
CA LEU A 609 24.84 3.12 -38.62
C LEU A 609 25.62 3.18 -39.93
N GLU A 610 26.69 2.38 -40.08
CA GLU A 610 27.43 2.27 -41.33
C GLU A 610 26.60 1.65 -42.45
N LEU A 611 25.84 0.59 -42.16
CA LEU A 611 24.93 -0.05 -43.12
C LEU A 611 23.77 0.88 -43.52
N ASP A 612 23.21 1.65 -42.59
CA ASP A 612 22.17 2.64 -42.89
C ASP A 612 22.70 3.76 -43.81
N ALA A 613 23.94 4.20 -43.56
CA ALA A 613 24.63 5.15 -44.43
C ALA A 613 24.90 4.56 -45.82
N GLU A 614 25.31 3.29 -45.90
CA GLU A 614 25.49 2.58 -47.18
C GLU A 614 24.17 2.42 -47.94
N HIS A 615 23.10 2.01 -47.26
CA HIS A 615 21.77 1.88 -47.85
C HIS A 615 21.31 3.21 -48.45
N THR A 616 21.46 4.31 -47.70
CA THR A 616 21.12 5.66 -48.17
C THR A 616 21.93 6.06 -49.42
N ARG A 617 23.23 5.73 -49.47
CA ARG A 617 24.08 5.98 -50.64
C ARG A 617 23.64 5.14 -51.85
N LEU A 618 23.31 3.86 -51.64
CA LEU A 618 22.84 2.96 -52.69
C LEU A 618 21.48 3.37 -53.24
N GLU A 619 20.57 3.85 -52.38
CA GLU A 619 19.25 4.36 -52.77
C GLU A 619 19.37 5.62 -53.62
N ALA A 620 20.24 6.56 -53.23
CA ALA A 620 20.55 7.75 -54.02
C ALA A 620 21.14 7.40 -55.40
N ALA A 621 22.04 6.40 -55.46
CA ALA A 621 22.62 5.92 -56.71
C ALA A 621 21.59 5.19 -57.59
N HIS A 622 20.74 4.35 -56.99
CA HIS A 622 19.66 3.65 -57.68
C HIS A 622 18.66 4.63 -58.33
N THR A 623 18.33 5.71 -57.63
CA THR A 623 17.40 6.74 -58.10
C THR A 623 17.95 7.46 -59.33
N LYS A 624 19.26 7.73 -59.36
CA LYS A 624 19.95 8.45 -60.45
C LYS A 624 20.37 7.54 -61.63
N ALA A 625 20.38 6.22 -61.46
CA ALA A 625 20.85 5.30 -62.49
C ALA A 625 19.83 5.14 -63.65
N PRO A 626 20.30 5.02 -64.91
CA PRO A 626 19.44 4.68 -66.05
C PRO A 626 18.84 3.27 -65.88
N LYS A 627 17.68 3.04 -66.51
CA LYS A 627 16.78 1.90 -66.21
C LYS A 627 17.45 0.53 -66.34
N ASP A 628 18.39 0.39 -67.27
CA ASP A 628 19.22 -0.80 -67.52
C ASP A 628 20.28 -1.06 -66.42
N ARG A 629 20.69 -0.02 -65.68
CA ARG A 629 21.69 -0.10 -64.59
C ARG A 629 21.10 -0.11 -63.19
N LYS A 630 19.78 -0.13 -63.02
CA LYS A 630 19.11 -0.13 -61.70
C LYS A 630 19.20 -1.46 -60.95
N ARG A 631 19.24 -2.57 -61.66
CA ARG A 631 19.16 -3.94 -61.11
C ARG A 631 20.31 -4.30 -60.13
N PRO A 632 21.58 -3.96 -60.40
CA PRO A 632 22.68 -4.18 -59.46
C PRO A 632 22.51 -3.44 -58.13
N TYR A 633 22.05 -2.18 -58.16
CA TYR A 633 21.81 -1.41 -56.94
C TYR A 633 20.68 -2.00 -56.10
N ALA A 634 19.60 -2.47 -56.74
CA ALA A 634 18.50 -3.14 -56.03
C ALA A 634 18.95 -4.43 -55.35
N THR A 635 19.90 -5.16 -55.95
CA THR A 635 20.48 -6.37 -55.37
C THR A 635 21.32 -6.04 -54.13
N LYS A 636 22.21 -5.03 -54.24
CA LYS A 636 23.01 -4.56 -53.10
C LYS A 636 22.16 -4.00 -51.95
N MET A 637 21.12 -3.21 -52.25
CA MET A 637 20.22 -2.70 -51.20
C MET A 637 19.54 -3.84 -50.45
N ARG A 638 19.19 -4.94 -51.14
CA ARG A 638 18.64 -6.13 -50.50
C ARG A 638 19.67 -6.81 -49.59
N GLU A 639 20.91 -6.98 -50.06
CA GLU A 639 22.00 -7.54 -49.24
C GLU A 639 22.25 -6.71 -47.97
N VAL A 640 22.33 -5.39 -48.10
CA VAL A 640 22.49 -4.47 -46.95
C VAL A 640 21.32 -4.57 -45.98
N ARG A 641 20.08 -4.74 -46.48
CA ARG A 641 18.90 -4.90 -45.64
C ARG A 641 18.89 -6.24 -44.90
N GLU A 642 19.25 -7.34 -45.57
CA GLU A 642 19.36 -8.67 -44.95
C GLU A 642 20.45 -8.68 -43.87
N GLU A 643 21.58 -7.99 -44.08
CA GLU A 643 22.64 -7.87 -43.07
C GLU A 643 22.22 -6.98 -41.89
N ARG A 644 21.49 -5.90 -42.15
CA ARG A 644 20.92 -5.05 -41.08
C ARG A 644 19.94 -5.83 -40.21
N ASP A 645 19.05 -6.59 -40.81
CA ASP A 645 18.05 -7.39 -40.08
C ASP A 645 18.75 -8.48 -39.23
N ARG A 646 19.87 -9.07 -39.70
CA ARG A 646 20.70 -9.96 -38.88
C ARG A 646 21.33 -9.27 -37.66
N LEU A 647 21.83 -8.05 -37.83
CA LEU A 647 22.40 -7.29 -36.72
C LEU A 647 21.35 -6.90 -35.69
N GLU A 648 20.12 -6.59 -36.12
CA GLU A 648 19.00 -6.33 -35.20
C GLU A 648 18.67 -7.57 -34.35
N ASP A 649 18.69 -8.76 -34.94
CA ASP A 649 18.49 -10.02 -34.20
C ASP A 649 19.65 -10.30 -33.22
N GLU A 650 20.91 -10.04 -33.61
CA GLU A 650 22.07 -10.14 -32.69
C GLU A 650 21.98 -9.12 -31.54
N GLU A 651 21.56 -7.89 -31.80
CA GLU A 651 21.37 -6.83 -30.80
C GLU A 651 20.30 -7.21 -29.78
N ARG A 652 19.20 -7.84 -30.23
CA ARG A 652 18.17 -8.38 -29.35
C ARG A 652 18.72 -9.48 -28.43
N LEU A 653 19.51 -10.41 -28.97
CA LEU A 653 20.12 -11.47 -28.17
C LEU A 653 21.10 -10.90 -27.13
N LEU A 654 21.96 -9.96 -27.53
CA LEU A 654 22.90 -9.28 -26.63
C LEU A 654 22.18 -8.49 -25.54
N THR A 655 21.05 -7.84 -25.86
CA THR A 655 20.22 -7.12 -24.89
C THR A 655 19.65 -8.07 -23.83
N VAL A 656 19.11 -9.23 -24.26
CA VAL A 656 18.59 -10.25 -23.33
C VAL A 656 19.72 -10.80 -22.44
N SER A 657 20.91 -11.04 -23.01
CA SER A 657 22.08 -11.51 -22.25
C SER A 657 22.59 -10.45 -21.26
N ARG A 658 22.63 -9.18 -21.64
CA ARG A 658 22.95 -8.06 -20.73
C ARG A 658 21.96 -8.01 -19.57
N ASP A 659 20.67 -8.03 -19.87
CA ASP A 659 19.63 -7.95 -18.85
C ASP A 659 19.66 -9.16 -17.90
N ALA A 660 20.09 -10.34 -18.38
CA ALA A 660 20.34 -11.51 -17.54
C ALA A 660 21.56 -11.30 -16.62
N ALA A 661 22.69 -10.82 -17.16
CA ALA A 661 23.88 -10.49 -16.38
C ALA A 661 23.60 -9.42 -15.30
N ASP A 662 22.75 -8.43 -15.60
CA ASP A 662 22.31 -7.42 -14.64
C ASP A 662 21.50 -8.01 -13.49
N ARG A 663 20.64 -9.00 -13.77
CA ARG A 663 19.88 -9.71 -12.74
C ARG A 663 20.80 -10.54 -11.86
N GLU A 664 21.73 -11.29 -12.46
CA GLU A 664 22.74 -12.06 -11.73
C GLU A 664 23.61 -11.16 -10.83
N SER A 665 24.12 -10.04 -11.37
CA SER A 665 24.95 -9.08 -10.64
C SER A 665 24.21 -8.50 -9.42
N ARG A 666 22.94 -8.10 -9.58
CA ARG A 666 22.11 -7.60 -8.47
C ARG A 666 21.83 -8.68 -7.42
N ALA A 667 21.54 -9.91 -7.84
CA ALA A 667 21.30 -11.01 -6.92
C ALA A 667 22.55 -11.37 -6.10
N ALA A 668 23.72 -11.44 -6.76
CA ALA A 668 24.99 -11.69 -6.10
C ALA A 668 25.38 -10.56 -5.13
N ALA A 669 25.18 -9.30 -5.51
CA ALA A 669 25.40 -8.15 -4.64
C ALA A 669 24.50 -8.17 -3.40
N GLN A 670 23.21 -8.45 -3.59
CA GLN A 670 22.25 -8.58 -2.49
C GLN A 670 22.64 -9.73 -1.55
N TRP A 671 23.07 -10.87 -2.09
CA TRP A 671 23.56 -12.00 -1.31
C TRP A 671 24.80 -11.64 -0.46
N ALA A 672 25.75 -10.92 -1.06
CA ALA A 672 26.95 -10.44 -0.36
C ALA A 672 26.62 -9.44 0.77
N ASP A 673 25.65 -8.55 0.55
CA ASP A 673 25.18 -7.60 1.57
C ASP A 673 24.46 -8.33 2.72
N SER A 674 23.62 -9.32 2.42
CA SER A 674 22.96 -10.14 3.46
C SER A 674 23.96 -10.93 4.29
N LEU A 675 25.02 -11.50 3.68
CA LEU A 675 26.11 -12.15 4.40
C LEU A 675 26.84 -11.17 5.34
N ARG A 676 27.13 -9.96 4.87
CA ARG A 676 27.78 -8.93 5.70
C ARG A 676 26.90 -8.51 6.88
N ALA A 677 25.60 -8.32 6.67
CA ALA A 677 24.65 -8.02 7.74
C ALA A 677 24.58 -9.16 8.77
N ALA A 678 24.47 -10.42 8.32
CA ALA A 678 24.42 -11.59 9.20
C ALA A 678 25.71 -11.81 10.02
N THR A 679 26.87 -11.36 9.53
CA THR A 679 28.12 -11.40 10.31
C THR A 679 28.23 -10.29 11.37
N ALA A 680 27.42 -9.22 11.26
CA ALA A 680 27.45 -8.10 12.19
C ALA A 680 26.55 -8.32 13.42
N ASP A 681 25.55 -9.21 13.33
CA ASP A 681 24.61 -9.52 14.41
C ASP A 681 24.47 -11.05 14.57
N THR A 682 24.88 -11.57 15.74
CA THR A 682 24.92 -13.03 16.00
C THR A 682 23.54 -13.67 16.11
N ASP A 683 22.49 -12.91 16.43
CA ASP A 683 21.13 -13.44 16.57
C ASP A 683 20.42 -13.57 15.21
N ASP A 684 20.88 -12.86 14.17
CA ASP A 684 20.32 -12.89 12.81
C ASP A 684 20.88 -14.04 11.94
N LEU A 685 21.88 -14.76 12.45
CA LEU A 685 22.61 -15.77 11.70
C LEU A 685 21.83 -17.07 11.50
N GLU A 686 21.05 -17.50 12.51
CA GLU A 686 20.17 -18.68 12.36
C GLU A 686 19.00 -18.40 11.40
N ARG A 687 18.47 -17.17 11.41
CA ARG A 687 17.46 -16.70 10.46
C ARG A 687 18.02 -16.70 9.04
N TYR A 688 19.20 -16.11 8.85
CA TYR A 688 19.86 -16.07 7.56
C TYR A 688 20.09 -17.47 6.96
N LEU A 689 20.53 -18.44 7.78
CA LEU A 689 20.73 -19.82 7.32
C LEU A 689 19.41 -20.51 6.93
N ALA A 690 18.32 -20.24 7.63
CA ALA A 690 17.00 -20.80 7.31
C ALA A 690 16.43 -20.23 6.00
N ASP A 691 16.52 -18.91 5.82
CA ASP A 691 16.05 -18.22 4.61
C ASP A 691 16.91 -18.58 3.40
N HIS A 692 18.22 -18.70 3.58
CA HIS A 692 19.14 -19.11 2.52
C HIS A 692 18.91 -20.57 2.10
N LEU A 693 18.63 -21.48 3.04
CA LEU A 693 18.26 -22.85 2.69
C LEU A 693 16.98 -22.86 1.85
N ALA A 694 15.94 -22.14 2.27
CA ALA A 694 14.68 -22.03 1.54
C ALA A 694 14.88 -21.48 0.12
N TRP A 695 15.71 -20.45 -0.04
CA TRP A 695 16.04 -19.87 -1.35
C TRP A 695 16.81 -20.84 -2.25
N VAL A 696 17.83 -21.53 -1.73
CA VAL A 696 18.59 -22.54 -2.50
C VAL A 696 17.67 -23.71 -2.92
N THR A 697 16.75 -24.15 -2.06
CA THR A 697 15.76 -25.17 -2.44
C THR A 697 14.83 -24.67 -3.55
N ALA A 698 14.35 -23.43 -3.47
CA ALA A 698 13.47 -22.85 -4.48
C ALA A 698 14.19 -22.64 -5.83
N ALA A 699 15.44 -22.20 -5.82
CA ALA A 699 16.24 -22.01 -7.04
C ALA A 699 16.56 -23.35 -7.75
N HIS A 700 16.83 -24.41 -6.99
CA HIS A 700 17.01 -25.75 -7.56
C HIS A 700 15.72 -26.37 -8.13
N ASP A 701 14.55 -25.99 -7.61
CA ASP A 701 13.26 -26.43 -8.17
C ASP A 701 12.91 -25.70 -9.49
N GLU A 702 13.46 -24.51 -9.74
CA GLU A 702 13.27 -23.75 -10.99
C GLU A 702 14.27 -24.11 -12.10
N GLU A 703 15.48 -24.59 -11.78
CA GLU A 703 16.46 -25.08 -12.77
C GLU A 703 16.07 -26.41 -13.45
N GLY A 704 14.94 -27.02 -13.06
CA GLY A 704 14.36 -28.20 -13.68
C GLY A 704 13.50 -27.95 -14.93
N TYR A 705 13.37 -26.70 -15.42
CA TYR A 705 12.48 -26.31 -16.52
C TYR A 705 13.18 -25.85 -17.80
#